data_AF-A0A2E0BCQ1-F1
#
_entry.id   AF-A0A2E0BCQ1-F1
#
_cell.length_a   1.000
_cell.length_b   1.000
_cell.length_c   1.000
_cell.angle_alpha   90.00
_cell.angle_beta   90.00
_cell.angle_gamma   90.00
#
_symmetry.space_group_name_H-M   'P 1'
#
loop_
_entity.id
_entity.type
_entity.pdbx_description
1 polymer ?
#
loop_
_entity_poly.entity_id
_entity_poly.type
_entity_poly.pdbx_seq_one_letter_code
_entity_poly.pdbx_strand_id
1 'polypeptide(L)'
;MRLNKIEIKGFKSFGDKTIINFNSGVTGIVGPNGCGKSNIVDAIRWVLGEQKTKLLRSDKMENIIFNGSKSRKKLQLAEVSISFDNTKNLIPTEYSTVTITRKYFRSGDSEYLLNDVKCRLKDITNLFLDTGISSNNYAIIELSMVDNILNDKDNSRLHLFEEAAGISKFRKRKKETFNKIRQTEVDLDRVEDLVYEIEKNLRSLKRQAKQTEKYYKFKDEYKLISINVALEVSKTNRNSLKDQKDKLVKIENENTRVISELAKKNSKLEAAKSSLIPYEKKLIKLQKNLNSVLDKIRNFEESKRMKSQKAKMLVEKIEDLRDRIKYDTESNKRSEFSISSIKNEISTNEKELNKIINKLKITKKDYLKYEEELKDKNVKITDIKEVEDHFRELKHNLESISNKRNQIESSLLLENIDKKSVLKKIKSINKEITELKKGFKIIENLFKTENKEIIRINKLFTEKSKDLSNDEITFNSLKSNIESLKREMEYKNVTYESNKKRINDNINSLKESEKQVAKIDTDTDSNDNSLMKLYDDKSNSEKALQKFEDEYYKLKSTINLDDSSIKDLQNKKDINLNLIDEIKSSIHDNEIELNSVEQRISIEFDLDINKCKADKDFFNESSLDKMKQRRDALKEKIEKIGQINPLAMEAYNEIKERHDFITKEREDLIEAKESLIKTIEEIDIVAKKSFLSSFEKIKDNFKTVFRSLFTEDDDCDLIINDEENPLESSIEIMAKPKGKKPLTINQLSGGEKTLTATSLLFAIYLLKPAPFCVFDEVDAPLDDANIDKFNKIVNKFSNTSQFIIVTHNKRTMNNADIIYGITMPEQGVSKVVPVDLRNLKI
;
A
#
# COMPACT_ATOMS: atom_id res chain seq x y z
N MET A 1 21.85 87.97 9.63
CA MET A 1 20.54 87.39 9.24
C MET A 1 19.48 87.98 10.13
N ARG A 2 18.45 88.58 9.54
CA ARG A 2 17.19 89.02 10.17
C ARG A 2 16.06 88.69 9.21
N LEU A 3 14.87 88.39 9.72
CA LEU A 3 13.66 88.29 8.92
C LEU A 3 13.12 89.71 8.69
N ASN A 4 12.97 90.09 7.41
CA ASN A 4 12.59 91.45 6.99
C ASN A 4 11.09 91.51 6.64
N LYS A 5 10.61 90.59 5.80
CA LYS A 5 9.18 90.49 5.45
C LYS A 5 8.77 89.08 5.03
N ILE A 6 7.47 88.82 5.14
CA ILE A 6 6.78 87.71 4.46
C ILE A 6 5.67 88.26 3.56
N GLU A 7 5.57 87.71 2.36
CA GLU A 7 4.47 87.94 1.43
C GLU A 7 3.70 86.64 1.24
N ILE A 8 2.40 86.67 1.48
CA ILE A 8 1.50 85.52 1.47
C ILE A 8 0.38 85.78 0.46
N LYS A 9 0.13 84.85 -0.46
CA LYS A 9 -0.92 84.97 -1.48
C LYS A 9 -1.52 83.61 -1.81
N GLY A 10 -2.84 83.50 -1.73
CA GLY A 10 -3.57 82.25 -2.00
C GLY A 10 -3.28 81.11 -1.04
N PHE A 11 -2.73 81.38 0.15
CA PHE A 11 -2.36 80.38 1.15
C PHE A 11 -3.44 80.28 2.24
N LYS A 12 -4.04 79.10 2.39
CA LYS A 12 -5.12 78.76 3.35
C LYS A 12 -6.27 79.76 3.37
N SER A 13 -6.25 80.73 4.29
CA SER A 13 -7.26 81.78 4.47
C SER A 13 -6.84 83.13 3.87
N PHE A 14 -5.57 83.31 3.49
CA PHE A 14 -5.06 84.50 2.82
C PHE A 14 -5.33 84.42 1.31
N GLY A 15 -6.56 84.75 0.90
CA GLY A 15 -6.92 84.82 -0.52
C GLY A 15 -6.20 85.95 -1.25
N ASP A 16 -6.18 87.15 -0.66
CA ASP A 16 -5.49 88.33 -1.20
C ASP A 16 -3.99 88.35 -0.87
N LYS A 17 -3.19 89.02 -1.70
CA LYS A 17 -1.77 89.25 -1.40
C LYS A 17 -1.64 90.09 -0.14
N THR A 18 -1.06 89.50 0.88
CA THR A 18 -0.86 90.06 2.21
C THR A 18 0.64 90.18 2.47
N ILE A 19 1.10 91.32 3.01
CA ILE A 19 2.50 91.57 3.34
C ILE A 19 2.60 91.88 4.84
N ILE A 20 3.52 91.22 5.52
CA ILE A 20 3.83 91.47 6.94
C ILE A 20 5.33 91.76 7.02
N ASN A 21 5.66 92.92 7.60
CA ASN A 21 7.04 93.35 7.79
C ASN A 21 7.45 93.03 9.24
N PHE A 22 8.66 92.53 9.44
CA PHE A 22 9.17 92.15 10.75
C PHE A 22 10.34 93.06 11.13
N ASN A 23 10.16 93.79 12.23
CA ASN A 23 11.19 94.69 12.76
C ASN A 23 12.02 93.97 13.84
N SER A 24 13.03 94.64 14.39
CA SER A 24 13.72 94.17 15.60
C SER A 24 12.79 94.27 16.82
N GLY A 25 12.93 93.33 17.77
CA GLY A 25 12.10 93.28 18.98
C GLY A 25 11.06 92.16 18.93
N VAL A 26 9.90 92.40 19.55
CA VAL A 26 8.81 91.43 19.71
C VAL A 26 7.62 91.81 18.83
N THR A 27 7.29 90.95 17.86
CA THR A 27 6.11 91.09 16.99
C THR A 27 4.98 90.19 17.49
N GLY A 28 3.88 90.77 17.95
CA GLY A 28 2.67 90.04 18.32
C GLY A 28 1.77 89.77 17.11
N ILE A 29 1.20 88.57 17.00
CA ILE A 29 0.17 88.22 16.02
C ILE A 29 -1.09 87.86 16.80
N VAL A 30 -2.16 88.64 16.61
CA VAL A 30 -3.37 88.57 17.45
C VAL A 30 -4.63 88.51 16.60
N GLY A 31 -5.75 88.11 17.21
CA GLY A 31 -7.05 88.04 16.54
C GLY A 31 -7.97 86.99 17.16
N PRO A 32 -9.27 87.02 16.84
CA PRO A 32 -10.24 86.05 17.35
C PRO A 32 -9.96 84.63 16.82
N ASN A 33 -10.45 83.61 17.51
CA ASN A 33 -10.21 82.22 17.11
C ASN A 33 -10.85 81.94 15.74
N GLY A 34 -10.14 81.18 14.89
CA GLY A 34 -10.54 80.90 13.51
C GLY A 34 -10.16 81.96 12.46
N CYS A 35 -9.64 83.14 12.83
CA CYS A 35 -9.30 84.18 11.85
C CYS A 35 -8.02 83.92 11.02
N GLY A 36 -7.25 82.87 11.32
CA GLY A 36 -6.06 82.47 10.55
C GLY A 36 -4.70 82.87 11.14
N LYS A 37 -4.58 83.14 12.45
CA LYS A 37 -3.32 83.45 13.16
C LYS A 37 -2.19 82.46 12.83
N SER A 38 -2.40 81.20 13.21
CA SER A 38 -1.40 80.14 13.05
C SER A 38 -1.12 79.78 11.58
N ASN A 39 -1.98 80.20 10.63
CA ASN A 39 -1.70 80.05 9.19
C ASN A 39 -0.47 80.88 8.75
N ILE A 40 -0.08 81.93 9.48
CA ILE A 40 1.18 82.66 9.20
C ILE A 40 2.39 81.81 9.61
N VAL A 41 2.31 81.13 10.76
CA VAL A 41 3.36 80.22 11.24
C VAL A 41 3.48 79.04 10.28
N ASP A 42 2.35 78.46 9.86
CA ASP A 42 2.30 77.42 8.84
C ASP A 42 2.93 77.89 7.52
N ALA A 43 2.71 79.16 7.11
CA ALA A 43 3.31 79.73 5.90
C ALA A 43 4.84 79.86 6.00
N ILE A 44 5.37 80.34 7.13
CA ILE A 44 6.82 80.41 7.41
C ILE A 44 7.43 79.01 7.37
N ARG A 45 6.82 78.04 8.07
CA ARG A 45 7.29 76.64 8.09
C ARG A 45 7.26 76.00 6.71
N TRP A 46 6.23 76.29 5.91
CA TRP A 46 6.04 75.75 4.57
C TRP A 46 7.07 76.27 3.56
N VAL A 47 7.37 77.57 3.56
CA VAL A 47 8.36 78.15 2.64
C VAL A 47 9.80 77.72 2.98
N LEU A 48 10.09 77.46 4.27
CA LEU A 48 11.36 76.87 4.73
C LEU A 48 11.52 75.36 4.41
N GLY A 49 10.52 74.74 3.80
CA GLY A 49 10.66 73.41 3.19
C GLY A 49 9.81 72.29 3.78
N GLU A 50 8.91 72.55 4.74
CA GLU A 50 8.13 71.49 5.36
C GLU A 50 7.20 70.75 4.37
N GLN A 51 7.13 69.42 4.50
CA GLN A 51 6.36 68.54 3.62
C GLN A 51 5.32 67.69 4.34
N LYS A 52 5.28 67.66 5.68
CA LYS A 52 4.27 66.93 6.44
C LYS A 52 3.00 67.76 6.57
N THR A 53 1.93 67.35 5.90
CA THR A 53 0.62 68.04 5.94
C THR A 53 0.09 68.22 7.37
N LYS A 54 0.30 67.22 8.24
CA LYS A 54 -0.02 67.26 9.67
C LYS A 54 0.65 68.42 10.43
N LEU A 55 1.92 68.72 10.16
CA LEU A 55 2.67 69.84 10.77
C LEU A 55 2.30 71.20 10.19
N LEU A 56 1.53 71.21 9.10
CA LEU A 56 0.98 72.39 8.43
C LEU A 56 -0.54 72.47 8.65
N ARG A 57 -1.07 71.80 9.69
CA ARG A 57 -2.48 71.81 10.09
C ARG A 57 -3.44 71.67 8.90
N SER A 58 -3.20 70.66 8.07
CA SER A 58 -3.95 70.38 6.85
C SER A 58 -3.97 68.88 6.58
N ASP A 59 -5.09 68.35 6.07
CA ASP A 59 -5.17 66.91 5.73
C ASP A 59 -4.40 66.57 4.45
N LYS A 60 -4.47 67.47 3.46
CA LYS A 60 -3.86 67.33 2.13
C LYS A 60 -3.03 68.56 1.77
N MET A 61 -2.04 68.40 0.88
CA MET A 61 -1.25 69.53 0.37
C MET A 61 -2.10 70.51 -0.45
N GLU A 62 -3.06 70.03 -1.23
CA GLU A 62 -4.00 70.87 -1.99
C GLU A 62 -4.79 71.86 -1.11
N ASN A 63 -5.09 71.49 0.14
CA ASN A 63 -5.82 72.34 1.09
C ASN A 63 -4.99 73.50 1.66
N ILE A 64 -3.68 73.54 1.36
CA ILE A 64 -2.84 74.72 1.59
C ILE A 64 -3.19 75.85 0.60
N ILE A 65 -3.79 75.53 -0.55
CA ILE A 65 -4.26 76.54 -1.50
C ILE A 65 -5.65 77.04 -1.09
N PHE A 66 -5.84 78.36 -1.13
CA PHE A 66 -7.10 79.03 -0.78
C PHE A 66 -8.29 78.36 -1.47
N ASN A 67 -9.14 77.74 -0.65
CA ASN A 67 -10.21 76.83 -1.07
C ASN A 67 -11.53 77.54 -1.44
N GLY A 68 -11.51 78.87 -1.53
CA GLY A 68 -12.67 79.71 -1.82
C GLY A 68 -13.46 80.10 -0.56
N SER A 69 -14.33 81.09 -0.72
CA SER A 69 -15.36 81.47 0.24
C SER A 69 -16.73 81.48 -0.46
N LYS A 70 -17.82 81.78 0.26
CA LYS A 70 -19.13 82.02 -0.38
C LYS A 70 -19.09 83.20 -1.37
N SER A 71 -18.21 84.18 -1.13
CA SER A 71 -18.02 85.38 -1.95
C SER A 71 -16.95 85.24 -3.05
N ARG A 72 -15.98 84.32 -2.90
CA ARG A 72 -14.78 84.26 -3.75
C ARG A 72 -14.46 82.87 -4.28
N LYS A 73 -14.07 82.82 -5.55
CA LYS A 73 -13.62 81.60 -6.25
C LYS A 73 -12.36 81.01 -5.60
N LYS A 74 -12.19 79.70 -5.74
CA LYS A 74 -10.96 78.99 -5.32
C LYS A 74 -9.77 79.47 -6.15
N LEU A 75 -8.60 79.63 -5.53
CA LEU A 75 -7.38 79.96 -6.25
C LEU A 75 -6.66 78.69 -6.72
N GLN A 76 -5.83 78.81 -7.76
CA GLN A 76 -5.10 77.70 -8.40
C GLN A 76 -3.66 77.55 -7.91
N LEU A 77 -3.15 78.55 -7.18
CA LEU A 77 -1.77 78.66 -6.71
C LEU A 77 -1.78 79.22 -5.27
N ALA A 78 -0.97 78.62 -4.39
CA ALA A 78 -0.48 79.27 -3.18
C ALA A 78 0.97 79.72 -3.40
N GLU A 79 1.29 80.95 -3.01
CA GLU A 79 2.60 81.57 -3.12
C GLU A 79 2.96 82.20 -1.78
N VAL A 80 4.10 81.80 -1.22
CA VAL A 80 4.67 82.40 -0.01
C VAL A 80 6.12 82.75 -0.29
N SER A 81 6.48 84.00 -0.05
CA SER A 81 7.84 84.53 -0.18
C SER A 81 8.31 85.08 1.16
N ILE A 82 9.50 84.67 1.59
CA ILE A 82 10.13 85.15 2.84
C ILE A 82 11.47 85.79 2.50
N SER A 83 11.72 87.00 3.00
CA SER A 83 12.93 87.78 2.70
C SER A 83 13.77 87.99 3.95
N PHE A 84 15.06 87.67 3.86
CA PHE A 84 16.04 87.77 4.93
C PHE A 84 17.17 88.74 4.60
N ASP A 85 17.59 89.52 5.59
CA ASP A 85 18.77 90.39 5.48
C ASP A 85 20.02 89.61 5.96
N ASN A 86 20.84 89.13 5.03
CA ASN A 86 22.03 88.30 5.29
C ASN A 86 23.28 89.10 5.67
N THR A 87 23.13 90.25 6.34
CA THR A 87 24.21 91.19 6.74
C THR A 87 25.33 90.62 7.64
N LYS A 88 25.25 89.34 8.04
CA LYS A 88 26.26 88.62 8.83
C LYS A 88 26.87 87.42 8.09
N ASN A 89 26.58 87.24 6.79
CA ASN A 89 26.99 86.09 5.96
C ASN A 89 26.81 84.73 6.65
N LEU A 90 25.66 84.55 7.32
CA LEU A 90 25.30 83.27 7.97
C LEU A 90 24.82 82.25 6.93
N ILE A 91 24.26 82.73 5.83
CA ILE A 91 23.92 81.94 4.65
C ILE A 91 25.11 82.04 3.66
N PRO A 92 25.61 80.92 3.10
CA PRO A 92 26.72 80.91 2.13
C PRO A 92 26.26 81.38 0.73
N THR A 93 25.92 82.66 0.62
CA THR A 93 25.50 83.33 -0.62
C THR A 93 26.12 84.73 -0.69
N GLU A 94 26.53 85.16 -1.88
CA GLU A 94 27.09 86.49 -2.13
C GLU A 94 26.06 87.64 -1.95
N TYR A 95 24.76 87.31 -1.90
CA TYR A 95 23.68 88.29 -1.76
C TYR A 95 23.49 88.75 -0.31
N SER A 96 23.40 90.08 -0.14
CA SER A 96 23.09 90.75 1.14
C SER A 96 21.63 90.58 1.57
N THR A 97 20.72 90.35 0.62
CA THR A 97 19.33 89.99 0.85
C THR A 97 19.00 88.66 0.15
N VAL A 98 18.34 87.76 0.88
CA VAL A 98 17.99 86.41 0.40
C VAL A 98 16.49 86.23 0.51
N THR A 99 15.81 86.13 -0.64
CA THR A 99 14.38 85.85 -0.72
C THR A 99 14.16 84.41 -1.15
N ILE A 100 13.35 83.68 -0.40
CA ILE A 100 12.94 82.31 -0.73
C ILE A 100 11.45 82.31 -0.99
N THR A 101 11.06 81.78 -2.14
CA THR A 101 9.68 81.70 -2.57
C THR A 101 9.30 80.24 -2.79
N ARG A 102 8.18 79.81 -2.22
CA ARG A 102 7.55 78.53 -2.55
C ARG A 102 6.22 78.79 -3.24
N LYS A 103 6.06 78.17 -4.40
CA LYS A 103 4.83 78.18 -5.22
C LYS A 103 4.29 76.76 -5.26
N TYR A 104 2.99 76.60 -5.08
CA TYR A 104 2.34 75.29 -5.15
C TYR A 104 1.01 75.37 -5.89
N PHE A 105 0.92 74.60 -6.96
CA PHE A 105 -0.19 74.62 -7.90
C PHE A 105 -1.17 73.50 -7.60
N ARG A 106 -2.46 73.67 -7.94
CA ARG A 106 -3.47 72.60 -7.81
C ARG A 106 -3.21 71.36 -8.67
N SER A 107 -2.27 71.41 -9.62
CA SER A 107 -1.74 70.24 -10.33
C SER A 107 -0.95 69.29 -9.41
N GLY A 108 -0.52 69.75 -8.24
CA GLY A 108 0.39 69.03 -7.35
C GLY A 108 1.85 69.48 -7.44
N ASP A 109 2.19 70.35 -8.40
CA ASP A 109 3.54 70.85 -8.60
C ASP A 109 3.97 71.83 -7.50
N SER A 110 5.15 71.61 -6.93
CA SER A 110 5.79 72.53 -5.97
C SER A 110 7.06 73.11 -6.59
N GLU A 111 7.06 74.41 -6.85
CA GLU A 111 8.26 75.14 -7.26
C GLU A 111 8.90 75.84 -6.07
N TYR A 112 10.23 75.78 -6.01
CA TYR A 112 11.06 76.44 -5.02
C TYR A 112 11.98 77.41 -5.73
N LEU A 113 12.04 78.66 -5.26
CA LEU A 113 12.86 79.70 -5.85
C LEU A 113 13.73 80.36 -4.76
N LEU A 114 14.99 80.62 -5.09
CA LEU A 114 15.95 81.37 -4.29
C LEU A 114 16.38 82.59 -5.10
N ASN A 115 16.06 83.79 -4.64
CA ASN A 115 16.21 85.05 -5.39
C ASN A 115 15.64 84.94 -6.82
N ASP A 116 14.40 84.45 -6.93
CA ASP A 116 13.65 84.15 -8.16
C ASP A 116 14.26 83.10 -9.12
N VAL A 117 15.37 82.47 -8.76
CA VAL A 117 15.96 81.34 -9.50
C VAL A 117 15.38 80.01 -8.99
N LYS A 118 14.87 79.15 -9.90
CA LYS A 118 14.34 77.82 -9.54
C LYS A 118 15.45 76.91 -8.97
N CYS A 119 15.18 76.27 -7.85
CA CYS A 119 16.09 75.35 -7.15
C CYS A 119 15.35 74.10 -6.64
N ARG A 120 16.07 73.10 -6.12
CA ARG A 120 15.48 71.91 -5.49
C ARG A 120 15.30 72.14 -3.99
N LEU A 121 14.33 71.44 -3.38
CA LEU A 121 14.19 71.44 -1.92
C LEU A 121 15.47 70.98 -1.20
N LYS A 122 16.26 70.08 -1.80
CA LYS A 122 17.56 69.66 -1.25
C LYS A 122 18.53 70.84 -1.12
N ASP A 123 18.42 71.84 -1.98
CA ASP A 123 19.31 73.00 -2.02
C ASP A 123 18.91 73.98 -0.91
N ILE A 124 17.61 74.30 -0.76
CA ILE A 124 17.09 75.12 0.35
C ILE A 124 17.34 74.46 1.71
N THR A 125 17.11 73.16 1.85
CA THR A 125 17.37 72.46 3.12
C THR A 125 18.85 72.46 3.45
N ASN A 126 19.74 72.17 2.48
CA ASN A 126 21.19 72.26 2.67
C ASN A 126 21.64 73.69 3.05
N LEU A 127 21.03 74.73 2.47
CA LEU A 127 21.34 76.15 2.73
C LEU A 127 21.20 76.54 4.22
N PHE A 128 20.30 75.89 4.94
CA PHE A 128 20.01 76.17 6.36
C PHE A 128 20.48 75.10 7.35
N LEU A 129 21.13 74.01 6.91
CA LEU A 129 21.62 72.95 7.80
C LEU A 129 22.53 73.47 8.92
N ASP A 130 23.41 74.44 8.62
CA ASP A 130 24.34 75.00 9.59
C ASP A 130 23.85 76.33 10.22
N THR A 131 22.69 76.88 9.83
CA THR A 131 22.17 78.16 10.37
C THR A 131 21.25 78.01 11.59
N GLY A 132 20.70 76.81 11.83
CA GLY A 132 19.70 76.57 12.87
C GLY A 132 18.25 76.93 12.46
N ILE A 133 17.96 77.01 11.15
CA ILE A 133 16.67 77.46 10.59
C ILE A 133 16.14 76.47 9.53
N SER A 134 16.17 75.17 9.82
CA SER A 134 15.40 74.16 9.07
C SER A 134 13.94 74.09 9.56
N SER A 135 13.07 73.40 8.82
CA SER A 135 11.64 73.30 9.14
C SER A 135 11.33 72.57 10.47
N ASN A 136 12.29 71.80 10.99
CA ASN A 136 12.20 71.07 12.27
C ASN A 136 12.95 71.75 13.43
N ASN A 137 13.73 72.81 13.19
CA ASN A 137 14.51 73.46 14.23
C ASN A 137 13.63 74.12 15.31
N TYR A 138 14.20 74.25 16.50
CA TYR A 138 13.75 75.08 17.64
C TYR A 138 13.52 76.57 17.34
N ALA A 139 13.62 77.01 16.07
CA ALA A 139 13.25 78.33 15.62
C ALA A 139 11.73 78.53 15.50
N ILE A 140 10.93 77.45 15.39
CA ILE A 140 9.46 77.51 15.42
C ILE A 140 8.95 76.59 16.53
N ILE A 141 8.48 77.18 17.62
CA ILE A 141 7.98 76.47 18.80
C ILE A 141 6.46 76.56 18.86
N GLU A 142 5.82 75.40 18.82
CA GLU A 142 4.39 75.22 19.10
C GLU A 142 4.21 74.57 20.47
N LEU A 143 3.01 74.71 21.05
CA LEU A 143 2.58 73.90 22.20
C LEU A 143 2.80 72.39 21.98
N SER A 144 2.59 71.89 20.75
CA SER A 144 2.82 70.49 20.37
C SER A 144 4.28 70.04 20.54
N MET A 145 5.25 70.95 20.38
CA MET A 145 6.68 70.69 20.53
C MET A 145 7.08 70.61 22.01
N VAL A 146 6.47 71.47 22.84
CA VAL A 146 6.60 71.40 24.31
C VAL A 146 6.10 70.04 24.81
N ASP A 147 4.92 69.60 24.36
CA ASP A 147 4.36 68.29 24.70
C ASP A 147 5.21 67.11 24.23
N ASN A 148 5.86 67.20 23.06
CA ASN A 148 6.74 66.14 22.57
C ASN A 148 8.00 66.00 23.44
N ILE A 149 8.62 67.12 23.84
CA ILE A 149 9.78 67.13 24.77
C ILE A 149 9.39 66.58 26.14
N LEU A 150 8.20 66.94 26.64
CA LEU A 150 7.67 66.41 27.89
C LEU A 150 7.55 64.89 27.86
N ASN A 151 6.96 64.34 26.80
CA ASN A 151 6.65 62.91 26.68
C ASN A 151 7.77 62.06 26.02
N ASP A 152 8.85 62.67 25.55
CA ASP A 152 9.98 62.08 24.78
C ASP A 152 9.57 61.08 23.68
N LYS A 153 8.50 61.41 22.96
CA LYS A 153 8.03 60.57 21.85
C LYS A 153 9.11 60.50 20.77
N ASP A 154 9.37 59.30 20.27
CA ASP A 154 10.34 59.01 19.21
C ASP A 154 11.77 59.55 19.46
N ASN A 155 12.23 59.53 20.73
CA ASN A 155 13.50 60.12 21.17
C ASN A 155 13.65 61.61 20.75
N SER A 156 12.54 62.34 20.75
CA SER A 156 12.51 63.75 20.33
C SER A 156 13.39 64.67 21.17
N ARG A 157 13.69 64.32 22.44
CA ARG A 157 14.74 65.02 23.20
C ARG A 157 16.10 64.86 22.52
N LEU A 158 16.57 63.63 22.33
CA LEU A 158 17.88 63.34 21.74
C LEU A 158 18.06 64.03 20.38
N HIS A 159 17.04 64.00 19.51
CA HIS A 159 17.08 64.68 18.21
C HIS A 159 17.36 66.19 18.33
N LEU A 160 16.76 66.87 19.31
CA LEU A 160 16.98 68.31 19.52
C LEU A 160 18.41 68.61 19.99
N PHE A 161 19.00 67.74 20.80
CA PHE A 161 20.39 67.88 21.23
C PHE A 161 21.37 67.57 20.09
N GLU A 162 21.12 66.53 19.26
CA GLU A 162 21.90 66.25 18.05
C GLU A 162 21.91 67.43 17.07
N GLU A 163 20.75 68.06 16.89
CA GLU A 163 20.55 69.18 15.98
C GLU A 163 21.21 70.47 16.50
N ALA A 164 21.09 70.75 17.81
CA ALA A 164 21.78 71.86 18.46
C ALA A 164 23.32 71.68 18.46
N ALA A 165 23.80 70.44 18.61
CA ALA A 165 25.21 70.07 18.47
C ALA A 165 25.72 70.08 17.02
N GLY A 166 24.83 70.22 16.03
CA GLY A 166 25.17 70.26 14.60
C GLY A 166 25.61 68.92 14.01
N ILE A 167 25.19 67.79 14.61
CA ILE A 167 25.71 66.45 14.31
C ILE A 167 24.93 65.73 13.20
N SER A 168 23.72 66.22 12.88
CA SER A 168 22.86 65.68 11.82
C SER A 168 23.58 65.55 10.46
N LYS A 169 24.58 66.39 10.18
CA LYS A 169 25.44 66.28 8.98
C LYS A 169 26.37 65.07 8.99
N PHE A 170 26.96 64.72 10.14
CA PHE A 170 27.77 63.52 10.30
C PHE A 170 26.90 62.26 10.21
N ARG A 171 25.73 62.26 10.87
CA ARG A 171 24.75 61.17 10.79
C ARG A 171 24.26 60.91 9.34
N LYS A 172 24.04 61.99 8.56
CA LYS A 172 23.70 61.92 7.14
C LYS A 172 24.84 61.34 6.29
N ARG A 173 26.08 61.81 6.47
CA ARG A 173 27.27 61.28 5.79
C ARG A 173 27.52 59.80 6.11
N LYS A 174 27.45 59.41 7.39
CA LYS A 174 27.52 58.02 7.85
C LYS A 174 26.51 57.12 7.10
N LYS A 175 25.25 57.55 7.01
CA LYS A 175 24.20 56.83 6.27
C LYS A 175 24.49 56.73 4.76
N GLU A 176 25.01 57.78 4.14
CA GLU A 176 25.42 57.76 2.73
C GLU A 176 26.61 56.80 2.50
N THR A 177 27.59 56.76 3.41
CA THR A 177 28.73 55.83 3.35
C THR A 177 28.30 54.37 3.58
N PHE A 178 27.40 54.10 4.55
CA PHE A 178 26.83 52.76 4.74
C PHE A 178 26.09 52.24 3.50
N ASN A 179 25.38 53.11 2.78
CA ASN A 179 24.73 52.72 1.52
C ASN A 179 25.75 52.37 0.44
N LYS A 180 26.89 53.08 0.37
CA LYS A 180 28.00 52.71 -0.54
C LYS A 180 28.60 51.37 -0.17
N ILE A 181 28.88 51.12 1.11
CA ILE A 181 29.38 49.81 1.58
C ILE A 181 28.43 48.70 1.15
N ARG A 182 27.12 48.83 1.42
CA ARG A 182 26.12 47.83 0.99
C ARG A 182 26.07 47.62 -0.51
N GLN A 183 26.29 48.66 -1.31
CA GLN A 183 26.39 48.51 -2.75
C GLN A 183 27.67 47.75 -3.15
N THR A 184 28.82 48.10 -2.57
CA THR A 184 30.09 47.38 -2.76
C THR A 184 30.00 45.93 -2.29
N GLU A 185 29.26 45.63 -1.23
CA GLU A 185 28.98 44.27 -0.77
C GLU A 185 28.15 43.48 -1.80
N VAL A 186 27.05 44.05 -2.31
CA VAL A 186 26.25 43.40 -3.36
C VAL A 186 27.05 43.19 -4.66
N ASP A 187 27.93 44.12 -5.01
CA ASP A 187 28.80 43.98 -6.18
C ASP A 187 29.95 42.98 -5.93
N LEU A 188 30.46 42.87 -4.71
CA LEU A 188 31.42 41.84 -4.29
C LEU A 188 30.77 40.45 -4.30
N ASP A 189 29.58 40.28 -3.72
CA ASP A 189 28.82 39.02 -3.73
C ASP A 189 28.64 38.49 -5.16
N ARG A 190 28.28 39.38 -6.10
CA ARG A 190 28.14 39.05 -7.54
C ARG A 190 29.47 38.64 -8.16
N VAL A 191 30.57 39.30 -7.81
CA VAL A 191 31.91 38.94 -8.30
C VAL A 191 32.36 37.61 -7.69
N GLU A 192 32.05 37.33 -6.42
CA GLU A 192 32.30 36.02 -5.80
C GLU A 192 31.49 34.89 -6.44
N ASP A 193 30.21 35.12 -6.74
CA ASP A 193 29.38 34.19 -7.52
C ASP A 193 29.97 33.92 -8.92
N LEU A 194 30.39 34.98 -9.62
CA LEU A 194 31.04 34.87 -10.94
C LEU A 194 32.37 34.13 -10.85
N VAL A 195 33.21 34.41 -9.84
CA VAL A 195 34.47 33.68 -9.60
C VAL A 195 34.17 32.22 -9.27
N TYR A 196 33.15 31.91 -8.48
CA TYR A 196 32.77 30.54 -8.13
C TYR A 196 32.23 29.77 -9.34
N GLU A 197 31.37 30.38 -10.16
CA GLU A 197 30.87 29.77 -11.39
C GLU A 197 32.02 29.56 -12.40
N ILE A 198 32.87 30.57 -12.59
CA ILE A 198 34.02 30.49 -13.49
C ILE A 198 35.05 29.49 -12.96
N GLU A 199 35.30 29.39 -11.66
CA GLU A 199 36.14 28.34 -11.08
C GLU A 199 35.54 26.95 -11.27
N LYS A 200 34.23 26.79 -11.11
CA LYS A 200 33.52 25.53 -11.35
C LYS A 200 33.64 25.13 -12.83
N ASN A 201 33.48 26.08 -13.75
CA ASN A 201 33.64 25.89 -15.19
C ASN A 201 35.11 25.66 -15.58
N LEU A 202 36.07 26.32 -14.92
CA LEU A 202 37.50 26.11 -15.11
C LEU A 202 37.93 24.75 -14.57
N ARG A 203 37.41 24.30 -13.42
CA ARG A 203 37.65 22.96 -12.87
C ARG A 203 37.01 21.88 -13.75
N SER A 204 35.82 22.10 -14.31
CA SER A 204 35.17 21.17 -15.23
C SER A 204 35.90 21.12 -16.58
N LEU A 205 36.24 22.26 -17.18
CA LEU A 205 37.03 22.35 -18.40
C LEU A 205 38.46 21.82 -18.21
N LYS A 206 39.11 22.02 -17.06
CA LYS A 206 40.42 21.41 -16.75
C LYS A 206 40.33 19.89 -16.67
N ARG A 207 39.23 19.36 -16.12
CA ARG A 207 38.94 17.92 -16.11
C ARG A 207 38.67 17.44 -17.53
N GLN A 208 37.82 18.12 -18.30
CA GLN A 208 37.50 17.78 -19.69
C GLN A 208 38.73 17.87 -20.60
N ALA A 209 39.57 18.90 -20.48
CA ALA A 209 40.81 19.06 -21.24
C ALA A 209 41.81 17.96 -20.91
N LYS A 210 42.06 17.65 -19.62
CA LYS A 210 42.90 16.51 -19.22
C LYS A 210 42.31 15.16 -19.59
N GLN A 211 40.98 15.03 -19.57
CA GLN A 211 40.27 13.85 -20.06
C GLN A 211 40.38 13.71 -21.57
N THR A 212 40.33 14.81 -22.31
CA THR A 212 40.47 14.89 -23.78
C THR A 212 41.90 14.56 -24.20
N GLU A 213 42.90 15.13 -23.55
CA GLU A 213 44.31 14.80 -23.75
C GLU A 213 44.59 13.30 -23.46
N LYS A 214 44.07 12.78 -22.34
CA LYS A 214 44.15 11.34 -22.02
C LYS A 214 43.33 10.48 -22.97
N TYR A 215 42.18 10.95 -23.45
CA TYR A 215 41.34 10.24 -24.40
C TYR A 215 42.06 10.10 -25.74
N TYR A 216 42.68 11.16 -26.27
CA TYR A 216 43.47 11.05 -27.50
C TYR A 216 44.66 10.10 -27.31
N LYS A 217 45.45 10.25 -26.24
CA LYS A 217 46.55 9.32 -25.92
C LYS A 217 46.09 7.87 -25.79
N PHE A 218 45.02 7.61 -25.04
CA PHE A 218 44.45 6.26 -24.90
C PHE A 218 43.80 5.76 -26.19
N LYS A 219 43.22 6.63 -27.03
CA LYS A 219 42.61 6.27 -28.32
C LYS A 219 43.65 5.90 -29.35
N ASP A 220 44.79 6.57 -29.37
CA ASP A 220 45.92 6.23 -30.25
C ASP A 220 46.58 4.92 -29.79
N GLU A 221 46.83 4.74 -28.49
CA GLU A 221 47.31 3.47 -27.92
C GLU A 221 46.30 2.33 -28.14
N TYR A 222 45.01 2.58 -27.93
CA TYR A 222 43.91 1.63 -28.19
C TYR A 222 43.81 1.29 -29.68
N LYS A 223 43.99 2.25 -30.60
CA LYS A 223 43.99 2.01 -32.04
C LYS A 223 45.14 1.07 -32.44
N LEU A 224 46.36 1.38 -32.00
CA LEU A 224 47.55 0.54 -32.27
C LEU A 224 47.40 -0.87 -31.69
N ILE A 225 46.99 -1.00 -30.43
CA ILE A 225 46.78 -2.31 -29.78
C ILE A 225 45.60 -3.05 -30.40
N SER A 226 44.49 -2.38 -30.74
CA SER A 226 43.32 -3.03 -31.35
C SER A 226 43.62 -3.57 -32.74
N ILE A 227 44.40 -2.85 -33.56
CA ILE A 227 44.86 -3.32 -34.88
C ILE A 227 45.77 -4.54 -34.70
N ASN A 228 46.78 -4.48 -33.83
CA ASN A 228 47.71 -5.59 -33.60
C ASN A 228 47.03 -6.84 -32.99
N VAL A 229 46.16 -6.67 -31.99
CA VAL A 229 45.36 -7.76 -31.39
C VAL A 229 44.43 -8.37 -32.43
N ALA A 230 43.78 -7.56 -33.27
CA ALA A 230 42.91 -8.08 -34.31
C ALA A 230 43.69 -8.79 -35.42
N LEU A 231 44.88 -8.33 -35.79
CA LEU A 231 45.72 -9.03 -36.78
C LEU A 231 46.12 -10.42 -36.27
N GLU A 232 46.55 -10.56 -35.01
CA GLU A 232 46.87 -11.89 -34.45
C GLU A 232 45.63 -12.73 -34.12
N VAL A 233 44.50 -12.13 -33.70
CA VAL A 233 43.23 -12.87 -33.53
C VAL A 233 42.73 -13.36 -34.89
N SER A 234 42.65 -12.52 -35.92
CA SER A 234 42.24 -12.93 -37.25
C SER A 234 43.20 -13.96 -37.86
N LYS A 235 44.51 -13.87 -37.59
CA LYS A 235 45.49 -14.88 -37.98
C LYS A 235 45.31 -16.21 -37.24
N THR A 236 45.06 -16.17 -35.93
CA THR A 236 44.80 -17.35 -35.09
C THR A 236 43.49 -18.02 -35.49
N ASN A 237 42.42 -17.23 -35.67
CA ASN A 237 41.12 -17.72 -36.11
C ASN A 237 41.17 -18.22 -37.56
N ARG A 238 41.91 -17.58 -38.48
CA ARG A 238 42.12 -18.11 -39.86
C ARG A 238 42.90 -19.43 -39.85
N ASN A 239 43.88 -19.59 -38.97
CA ASN A 239 44.61 -20.86 -38.80
C ASN A 239 43.70 -21.94 -38.19
N SER A 240 42.97 -21.63 -37.11
CA SER A 240 42.00 -22.53 -36.48
C SER A 240 40.89 -22.94 -37.47
N LEU A 241 40.34 -21.98 -38.22
CA LEU A 241 39.34 -22.19 -39.27
C LEU A 241 39.88 -23.09 -40.38
N LYS A 242 41.15 -22.94 -40.75
CA LYS A 242 41.82 -23.84 -41.71
C LYS A 242 41.97 -25.24 -41.14
N ASP A 243 42.49 -25.40 -39.93
CA ASP A 243 42.64 -26.70 -39.27
C ASP A 243 41.29 -27.39 -39.04
N GLN A 244 40.23 -26.63 -38.73
CA GLN A 244 38.87 -27.11 -38.60
C GLN A 244 38.25 -27.48 -39.95
N LYS A 245 38.47 -26.70 -41.02
CA LYS A 245 38.05 -27.08 -42.38
C LYS A 245 38.79 -28.32 -42.88
N ASP A 246 40.09 -28.46 -42.59
CA ASP A 246 40.86 -29.66 -42.90
C ASP A 246 40.40 -30.89 -42.08
N LYS A 247 39.98 -30.70 -40.83
CA LYS A 247 39.33 -31.75 -40.00
C LYS A 247 37.94 -32.10 -40.53
N LEU A 248 37.12 -31.11 -40.88
CA LEU A 248 35.79 -31.29 -41.45
C LEU A 248 35.88 -32.11 -42.74
N VAL A 249 36.76 -31.72 -43.67
CA VAL A 249 36.99 -32.46 -44.92
C VAL A 249 37.44 -33.89 -44.64
N LYS A 250 38.26 -34.16 -43.61
CA LYS A 250 38.62 -35.54 -43.23
C LYS A 250 37.42 -36.34 -42.74
N ILE A 251 36.59 -35.78 -41.84
CA ILE A 251 35.43 -36.47 -41.26
C ILE A 251 34.29 -36.60 -42.28
N GLU A 252 34.08 -35.63 -43.17
CA GLU A 252 33.13 -35.76 -44.30
C GLU A 252 33.59 -36.83 -45.30
N ASN A 253 34.90 -36.92 -45.59
CA ASN A 253 35.45 -38.03 -46.38
C ASN A 253 35.33 -39.40 -45.68
N GLU A 254 35.45 -39.44 -44.34
CA GLU A 254 35.23 -40.67 -43.58
C GLU A 254 33.74 -41.05 -43.53
N ASN A 255 32.85 -40.09 -43.28
CA ASN A 255 31.41 -40.29 -43.27
C ASN A 255 30.88 -40.74 -44.65
N THR A 256 31.37 -40.15 -45.75
CA THR A 256 31.01 -40.62 -47.10
C THR A 256 31.53 -42.02 -47.41
N ARG A 257 32.71 -42.43 -46.89
CA ARG A 257 33.18 -43.83 -46.93
C ARG A 257 32.25 -44.75 -46.13
N VAL A 258 31.91 -44.39 -44.89
CA VAL A 258 30.98 -45.15 -44.04
C VAL A 258 29.60 -45.27 -44.71
N ILE A 259 29.06 -44.20 -45.29
CA ILE A 259 27.81 -44.22 -46.05
C ILE A 259 27.92 -45.14 -47.28
N SER A 260 29.04 -45.14 -48.00
CA SER A 260 29.27 -46.06 -49.13
C SER A 260 29.35 -47.53 -48.69
N GLU A 261 30.02 -47.81 -47.58
CA GLU A 261 30.10 -49.16 -46.99
C GLU A 261 28.74 -49.63 -46.47
N LEU A 262 28.01 -48.77 -45.77
CA LEU A 262 26.66 -49.01 -45.27
C LEU A 262 25.69 -49.25 -46.44
N ALA A 263 25.76 -48.47 -47.52
CA ALA A 263 24.96 -48.71 -48.73
C ALA A 263 25.29 -50.05 -49.41
N LYS A 264 26.58 -50.41 -49.52
CA LYS A 264 27.01 -51.72 -50.05
C LYS A 264 26.56 -52.88 -49.16
N LYS A 265 26.65 -52.73 -47.84
CA LYS A 265 26.20 -53.72 -46.85
C LYS A 265 24.68 -53.87 -46.86
N ASN A 266 23.92 -52.77 -46.86
CA ASN A 266 22.46 -52.79 -47.00
C ASN A 266 22.02 -53.45 -48.31
N SER A 267 22.68 -53.16 -49.43
CA SER A 267 22.36 -53.81 -50.72
C SER A 267 22.61 -55.32 -50.67
N LYS A 268 23.71 -55.77 -50.06
CA LYS A 268 23.99 -57.20 -49.83
C LYS A 268 22.97 -57.84 -48.88
N LEU A 269 22.62 -57.15 -47.80
CA LEU A 269 21.65 -57.59 -46.79
C LEU A 269 20.25 -57.72 -47.38
N GLU A 270 19.79 -56.75 -48.18
CA GLU A 270 18.50 -56.82 -48.89
C GLU A 270 18.50 -57.93 -49.94
N ALA A 271 19.60 -58.14 -50.66
CA ALA A 271 19.74 -59.29 -51.56
C ALA A 271 19.67 -60.64 -50.79
N ALA A 272 20.28 -60.71 -49.60
CA ALA A 272 20.23 -61.89 -48.74
C ALA A 272 18.85 -62.11 -48.09
N LYS A 273 18.18 -61.05 -47.63
CA LYS A 273 16.80 -61.10 -47.11
C LYS A 273 15.81 -61.50 -48.22
N SER A 274 15.98 -60.96 -49.42
CA SER A 274 15.21 -61.35 -50.61
C SER A 274 15.44 -62.82 -50.98
N SER A 275 16.69 -63.31 -50.93
CA SER A 275 16.99 -64.72 -51.18
C SER A 275 16.49 -65.65 -50.08
N LEU A 276 16.30 -65.16 -48.85
CA LEU A 276 15.70 -65.90 -47.74
C LEU A 276 14.19 -66.19 -47.96
N ILE A 277 13.44 -65.30 -48.62
CA ILE A 277 11.99 -65.44 -48.83
C ILE A 277 11.62 -66.74 -49.59
N PRO A 278 12.30 -67.13 -50.69
CA PRO A 278 12.16 -68.45 -51.30
C PRO A 278 12.43 -69.62 -50.35
N TYR A 279 13.45 -69.52 -49.48
CA TYR A 279 13.77 -70.57 -48.50
C TYR A 279 12.66 -70.67 -47.45
N GLU A 280 12.14 -69.56 -46.93
CA GLU A 280 11.00 -69.56 -45.98
C GLU A 280 9.74 -70.15 -46.62
N LYS A 281 9.40 -69.75 -47.85
CA LYS A 281 8.26 -70.34 -48.58
C LYS A 281 8.44 -71.84 -48.81
N LYS A 282 9.66 -72.29 -49.09
CA LYS A 282 9.99 -73.72 -49.28
C LYS A 282 9.96 -74.50 -47.97
N LEU A 283 10.48 -73.93 -46.88
CA LEU A 283 10.48 -74.50 -45.54
C LEU A 283 9.05 -74.61 -45.01
N ILE A 284 8.22 -73.57 -45.15
CA ILE A 284 6.77 -73.62 -44.85
C ILE A 284 6.07 -74.69 -45.70
N LYS A 285 6.44 -74.86 -46.98
CA LYS A 285 5.88 -75.92 -47.84
C LYS A 285 6.32 -77.32 -47.39
N LEU A 286 7.57 -77.51 -46.99
CA LEU A 286 8.07 -78.78 -46.45
C LEU A 286 7.43 -79.11 -45.09
N GLN A 287 7.30 -78.13 -44.19
CA GLN A 287 6.58 -78.27 -42.92
C GLN A 287 5.09 -78.56 -43.12
N LYS A 288 4.42 -77.89 -44.07
CA LYS A 288 3.03 -78.22 -44.44
C LYS A 288 2.89 -79.62 -45.04
N ASN A 289 3.84 -80.06 -45.86
CA ASN A 289 3.85 -81.42 -46.39
C ASN A 289 4.03 -82.43 -45.25
N LEU A 290 5.04 -82.25 -44.38
CA LEU A 290 5.29 -83.10 -43.22
C LEU A 290 4.08 -83.14 -42.27
N ASN A 291 3.51 -81.99 -41.93
CA ASN A 291 2.29 -81.91 -41.14
C ASN A 291 1.12 -82.62 -41.83
N SER A 292 0.94 -82.49 -43.15
CA SER A 292 -0.11 -83.23 -43.86
C SER A 292 0.09 -84.75 -43.86
N VAL A 293 1.35 -85.22 -43.77
CA VAL A 293 1.69 -86.65 -43.61
C VAL A 293 1.45 -87.08 -42.16
N LEU A 294 1.84 -86.27 -41.18
CA LEU A 294 1.56 -86.51 -39.75
C LEU A 294 0.06 -86.50 -39.44
N ASP A 295 -0.71 -85.58 -40.02
CA ASP A 295 -2.18 -85.52 -39.90
C ASP A 295 -2.83 -86.74 -40.55
N LYS A 296 -2.32 -87.21 -41.70
CA LYS A 296 -2.78 -88.48 -42.30
C LYS A 296 -2.46 -89.66 -41.37
N ILE A 297 -1.22 -89.82 -40.92
CA ILE A 297 -0.80 -90.87 -39.97
C ILE A 297 -1.71 -90.83 -38.74
N ARG A 298 -1.87 -89.66 -38.12
CA ARG A 298 -2.71 -89.46 -36.94
C ARG A 298 -4.17 -89.82 -37.19
N ASN A 299 -4.76 -89.39 -38.31
CA ASN A 299 -6.13 -89.75 -38.66
C ASN A 299 -6.28 -91.26 -38.91
N PHE A 300 -5.31 -91.91 -39.56
CA PHE A 300 -5.30 -93.35 -39.73
C PHE A 300 -5.13 -94.08 -38.39
N GLU A 301 -4.24 -93.64 -37.50
CA GLU A 301 -4.03 -94.22 -36.17
C GLU A 301 -5.21 -93.99 -35.22
N GLU A 302 -5.83 -92.81 -35.22
CA GLU A 302 -7.08 -92.53 -34.51
C GLU A 302 -8.21 -93.41 -35.07
N SER A 303 -8.32 -93.55 -36.40
CA SER A 303 -9.32 -94.46 -37.01
C SER A 303 -9.09 -95.93 -36.64
N LYS A 304 -7.83 -96.39 -36.62
CA LYS A 304 -7.45 -97.75 -36.20
C LYS A 304 -7.74 -97.97 -34.73
N ARG A 305 -7.42 -96.99 -33.87
CA ARG A 305 -7.71 -97.04 -32.42
C ARG A 305 -9.22 -97.08 -32.17
N MET A 306 -10.00 -96.24 -32.84
CA MET A 306 -11.47 -96.23 -32.72
C MET A 306 -12.10 -97.52 -33.24
N LYS A 307 -11.63 -98.05 -34.37
CA LYS A 307 -12.06 -99.37 -34.89
C LYS A 307 -11.70 -100.50 -33.92
N SER A 308 -10.48 -100.53 -33.39
CA SER A 308 -10.03 -101.54 -32.42
C SER A 308 -10.78 -101.46 -31.08
N GLN A 309 -11.03 -100.27 -30.55
CA GLN A 309 -11.88 -100.09 -29.36
C GLN A 309 -13.32 -100.54 -29.63
N LYS A 310 -13.90 -100.18 -30.79
CA LYS A 310 -15.23 -100.65 -31.19
C LYS A 310 -15.29 -102.17 -31.35
N ALA A 311 -14.26 -102.80 -31.90
CA ALA A 311 -14.17 -104.26 -31.97
C ALA A 311 -14.15 -104.90 -30.57
N LYS A 312 -13.31 -104.39 -29.64
CA LYS A 312 -13.29 -104.88 -28.24
C LYS A 312 -14.65 -104.74 -27.55
N MET A 313 -15.28 -103.57 -27.63
CA MET A 313 -16.62 -103.35 -27.06
C MET A 313 -17.69 -104.26 -27.68
N LEU A 314 -17.58 -104.57 -28.98
CA LEU A 314 -18.49 -105.52 -29.63
C LEU A 314 -18.23 -106.97 -29.20
N VAL A 315 -16.97 -107.37 -28.99
CA VAL A 315 -16.61 -108.70 -28.46
C VAL A 315 -17.08 -108.86 -27.02
N GLU A 316 -16.82 -107.90 -26.14
CA GLU A 316 -17.35 -107.88 -24.78
C GLU A 316 -18.89 -107.97 -24.80
N LYS A 317 -19.56 -107.18 -25.64
CA LYS A 317 -21.03 -107.24 -25.81
C LYS A 317 -21.52 -108.60 -26.33
N ILE A 318 -20.75 -109.29 -27.17
CA ILE A 318 -21.06 -110.63 -27.69
C ILE A 318 -21.02 -111.66 -26.55
N GLU A 319 -20.02 -111.60 -25.67
CA GLU A 319 -19.93 -112.46 -24.47
C GLU A 319 -21.07 -112.14 -23.48
N ASP A 320 -21.28 -110.86 -23.17
CA ASP A 320 -22.32 -110.37 -22.28
C ASP A 320 -23.74 -110.79 -22.75
N LEU A 321 -23.99 -110.74 -24.06
CA LEU A 321 -25.26 -111.21 -24.65
C LEU A 321 -25.42 -112.73 -24.55
N ARG A 322 -24.35 -113.52 -24.76
CA ARG A 322 -24.39 -114.99 -24.62
C ARG A 322 -24.71 -115.40 -23.18
N ASP A 323 -24.10 -114.76 -22.19
CA ASP A 323 -24.35 -115.05 -20.78
C ASP A 323 -25.75 -114.58 -20.33
N ARG A 324 -26.22 -113.42 -20.78
CA ARG A 324 -27.60 -112.97 -20.54
C ARG A 324 -28.65 -113.92 -21.12
N ILE A 325 -28.45 -114.37 -22.37
CA ILE A 325 -29.32 -115.39 -23.00
C ILE A 325 -29.36 -116.65 -22.13
N LYS A 326 -28.21 -117.15 -21.68
CA LYS A 326 -28.12 -118.33 -20.82
C LYS A 326 -28.88 -118.13 -19.49
N TYR A 327 -28.66 -117.01 -18.81
CA TYR A 327 -29.31 -116.68 -17.54
C TYR A 327 -30.84 -116.54 -17.67
N ASP A 328 -31.32 -115.77 -18.65
CA ASP A 328 -32.75 -115.55 -18.86
C ASP A 328 -33.46 -116.89 -19.19
N THR A 329 -32.79 -117.80 -19.92
CA THR A 329 -33.32 -119.14 -20.23
C THR A 329 -33.46 -120.02 -18.98
N GLU A 330 -32.52 -119.94 -18.03
CA GLU A 330 -32.62 -120.64 -16.74
C GLU A 330 -33.69 -120.02 -15.83
N SER A 331 -33.78 -118.68 -15.79
CA SER A 331 -34.76 -117.95 -14.99
C SER A 331 -36.20 -118.28 -15.41
N ASN A 332 -36.45 -118.45 -16.72
CA ASN A 332 -37.78 -118.80 -17.21
C ASN A 332 -38.23 -120.18 -16.72
N LYS A 333 -37.34 -121.18 -16.73
CA LYS A 333 -37.63 -122.53 -16.20
C LYS A 333 -38.00 -122.50 -14.71
N ARG A 334 -37.40 -121.60 -13.92
CA ARG A 334 -37.74 -121.45 -12.48
C ARG A 334 -39.11 -120.82 -12.28
N SER A 335 -39.43 -119.79 -13.05
CA SER A 335 -40.73 -119.09 -12.95
C SER A 335 -41.90 -120.01 -13.27
N GLU A 336 -41.75 -120.84 -14.29
CA GLU A 336 -42.72 -121.88 -14.71
C GLU A 336 -43.05 -122.85 -13.56
N PHE A 337 -42.03 -123.28 -12.79
CA PHE A 337 -42.22 -124.12 -11.61
C PHE A 337 -42.96 -123.40 -10.47
N SER A 338 -42.56 -122.17 -10.12
CA SER A 338 -43.18 -121.40 -9.02
C SER A 338 -44.67 -121.10 -9.25
N ILE A 339 -45.08 -120.82 -10.49
CA ILE A 339 -46.48 -120.55 -10.85
C ILE A 339 -47.38 -121.75 -10.51
N SER A 340 -46.88 -122.98 -10.64
CA SER A 340 -47.64 -124.19 -10.30
C SER A 340 -47.88 -124.34 -8.78
N SER A 341 -47.00 -123.79 -7.94
CA SER A 341 -47.07 -123.92 -6.48
C SER A 341 -48.05 -122.94 -5.84
N ILE A 342 -47.97 -121.65 -6.19
CA ILE A 342 -48.84 -120.57 -5.64
C ILE A 342 -50.32 -120.89 -5.90
N LYS A 343 -50.63 -121.50 -7.05
CA LYS A 343 -51.99 -121.90 -7.44
C LYS A 343 -52.66 -122.85 -6.43
N ASN A 344 -51.88 -123.61 -5.66
CA ASN A 344 -52.40 -124.52 -4.64
C ASN A 344 -52.71 -123.81 -3.31
N GLU A 345 -51.90 -122.83 -2.89
CA GLU A 345 -52.05 -122.13 -1.60
C GLU A 345 -53.28 -121.21 -1.55
N ILE A 346 -53.61 -120.56 -2.66
CA ILE A 346 -54.81 -119.68 -2.75
C ILE A 346 -56.10 -120.42 -2.32
N SER A 347 -56.16 -121.73 -2.59
CA SER A 347 -57.31 -122.60 -2.30
C SER A 347 -57.53 -122.89 -0.80
N THR A 348 -56.51 -122.68 0.06
CA THR A 348 -56.64 -122.95 1.51
C THR A 348 -57.18 -121.74 2.26
N ASN A 349 -56.63 -120.54 2.00
CA ASN A 349 -56.92 -119.32 2.77
C ASN A 349 -58.37 -118.83 2.62
N GLU A 350 -59.02 -119.06 1.48
CA GLU A 350 -60.43 -118.69 1.25
C GLU A 350 -61.41 -119.33 2.27
N LYS A 351 -61.01 -120.40 2.96
CA LYS A 351 -61.84 -121.08 3.97
C LYS A 351 -61.86 -120.39 5.34
N GLU A 352 -60.83 -119.65 5.73
CA GLU A 352 -60.74 -119.06 7.09
C GLU A 352 -61.51 -117.75 7.23
N LEU A 353 -61.46 -116.91 6.19
CA LEU A 353 -62.02 -115.54 6.17
C LEU A 353 -63.49 -115.49 6.64
N ASN A 354 -64.29 -116.50 6.28
CA ASN A 354 -65.71 -116.56 6.60
C ASN A 354 -66.02 -116.68 8.11
N LYS A 355 -65.07 -117.09 8.97
CA LYS A 355 -65.31 -117.21 10.42
C LYS A 355 -65.37 -115.87 11.14
N ILE A 356 -64.52 -114.90 10.76
CA ILE A 356 -64.35 -113.63 11.49
C ILE A 356 -65.58 -112.71 11.34
N ILE A 357 -66.20 -112.70 10.15
CA ILE A 357 -67.33 -111.81 9.79
C ILE A 357 -68.46 -111.83 10.83
N ASN A 358 -68.74 -112.99 11.43
CA ASN A 358 -69.84 -113.14 12.39
C ASN A 358 -69.60 -112.45 13.74
N LYS A 359 -68.34 -112.36 14.20
CA LYS A 359 -68.00 -111.77 15.50
C LYS A 359 -68.28 -110.27 15.55
N LEU A 360 -67.96 -109.58 14.44
CA LEU A 360 -68.01 -108.13 14.29
C LEU A 360 -69.37 -107.47 14.57
N LYS A 361 -70.46 -108.16 14.25
CA LYS A 361 -71.81 -107.59 14.36
C LYS A 361 -72.25 -107.30 15.80
N ILE A 362 -71.66 -107.97 16.79
CA ILE A 362 -72.07 -107.85 18.20
C ILE A 362 -71.48 -106.57 18.80
N THR A 363 -70.16 -106.39 18.68
CA THR A 363 -69.38 -105.30 19.31
C THR A 363 -69.86 -103.90 18.94
N LYS A 364 -70.39 -103.72 17.72
CA LYS A 364 -70.83 -102.42 17.18
C LYS A 364 -72.06 -101.85 17.90
N LYS A 365 -72.86 -102.69 18.58
CA LYS A 365 -74.12 -102.28 19.22
C LYS A 365 -73.90 -101.57 20.56
N ASP A 366 -72.90 -101.96 21.33
CA ASP A 366 -72.63 -101.40 22.66
C ASP A 366 -72.07 -99.96 22.60
N TYR A 367 -71.28 -99.66 21.57
CA TYR A 367 -70.59 -98.36 21.39
C TYR A 367 -71.57 -97.17 21.39
N LEU A 368 -72.68 -97.27 20.63
CA LEU A 368 -73.62 -96.18 20.43
C LEU A 368 -74.33 -95.71 21.71
N LYS A 369 -74.50 -96.61 22.70
CA LYS A 369 -75.28 -96.31 23.91
C LYS A 369 -74.61 -95.26 24.81
N TYR A 370 -73.28 -95.27 24.90
CA TYR A 370 -72.54 -94.36 25.80
C TYR A 370 -72.32 -92.95 25.20
N GLU A 371 -72.63 -92.74 23.93
CA GLU A 371 -72.47 -91.43 23.27
C GLU A 371 -73.54 -90.42 23.70
N GLU A 372 -74.78 -90.87 23.96
CA GLU A 372 -75.89 -90.00 24.36
C GLU A 372 -75.74 -89.45 25.79
N GLU A 373 -75.38 -90.30 26.77
CA GLU A 373 -75.25 -89.92 28.20
C GLU A 373 -74.25 -88.76 28.43
N LEU A 374 -73.32 -88.55 27.49
CA LEU A 374 -72.27 -87.54 27.54
C LEU A 374 -72.74 -86.13 27.15
N LYS A 375 -73.81 -86.00 26.35
CA LYS A 375 -74.30 -84.69 25.88
C LYS A 375 -75.03 -83.92 26.98
N ASP A 376 -75.93 -84.58 27.72
CA ASP A 376 -76.78 -83.94 28.74
C ASP A 376 -76.00 -83.26 29.87
N LYS A 377 -74.91 -83.88 30.34
CA LYS A 377 -74.14 -83.36 31.49
C LYS A 377 -73.44 -82.02 31.22
N ASN A 378 -73.11 -81.70 29.96
CA ASN A 378 -72.37 -80.47 29.64
C ASN A 378 -73.21 -79.19 29.75
N VAL A 379 -74.54 -79.28 29.61
CA VAL A 379 -75.44 -78.11 29.65
C VAL A 379 -75.43 -77.44 31.04
N LYS A 380 -75.34 -78.21 32.12
CA LYS A 380 -75.33 -77.70 33.51
C LYS A 380 -74.11 -76.85 33.88
N ILE A 381 -73.08 -76.78 33.04
CA ILE A 381 -71.84 -76.05 33.33
C ILE A 381 -72.00 -74.52 33.16
N THR A 382 -72.94 -74.06 32.34
CA THR A 382 -73.16 -72.61 32.11
C THR A 382 -73.69 -71.91 33.33
N ASP A 383 -74.70 -72.50 33.97
CA ASP A 383 -75.49 -71.88 35.04
C ASP A 383 -74.65 -71.61 36.31
N ILE A 384 -73.55 -72.35 36.47
CA ILE A 384 -72.67 -72.22 37.63
C ILE A 384 -71.79 -70.96 37.55
N LYS A 385 -71.55 -70.40 36.36
CA LYS A 385 -70.74 -69.17 36.21
C LYS A 385 -71.41 -67.93 36.79
N GLU A 386 -72.73 -67.79 36.68
CA GLU A 386 -73.45 -66.64 37.23
C GLU A 386 -73.36 -66.58 38.77
N VAL A 387 -73.31 -67.75 39.41
CA VAL A 387 -73.11 -67.88 40.87
C VAL A 387 -71.70 -67.43 41.30
N GLU A 388 -70.70 -67.55 40.42
CA GLU A 388 -69.30 -67.23 40.72
C GLU A 388 -69.02 -65.72 40.79
N ASP A 389 -69.81 -64.88 40.09
CA ASP A 389 -69.68 -63.42 40.16
C ASP A 389 -70.34 -62.84 41.43
N HIS A 390 -71.54 -63.33 41.80
CA HIS A 390 -72.18 -63.01 43.10
C HIS A 390 -71.26 -63.35 44.30
N PHE A 391 -70.43 -64.37 44.16
CA PHE A 391 -69.47 -64.82 45.18
C PHE A 391 -68.38 -63.77 45.50
N ARG A 392 -68.07 -62.85 44.56
CA ARG A 392 -67.04 -61.80 44.77
C ARG A 392 -67.55 -60.64 45.60
N GLU A 393 -68.79 -60.21 45.39
CA GLU A 393 -69.36 -59.02 46.03
C GLU A 393 -69.59 -59.23 47.54
N LEU A 394 -70.15 -60.40 47.92
CA LEU A 394 -70.33 -60.81 49.31
C LEU A 394 -69.02 -60.87 50.12
N LYS A 395 -67.90 -61.23 49.48
CA LYS A 395 -66.59 -61.32 50.12
C LYS A 395 -66.11 -59.95 50.62
N HIS A 396 -66.40 -58.89 49.88
CA HIS A 396 -65.95 -57.53 50.21
C HIS A 396 -66.70 -56.95 51.44
N ASN A 397 -67.99 -57.26 51.57
CA ASN A 397 -68.82 -56.82 52.71
C ASN A 397 -68.38 -57.43 54.04
N LEU A 398 -67.87 -58.67 54.03
CA LEU A 398 -67.44 -59.42 55.22
C LEU A 398 -66.21 -58.77 55.89
N GLU A 399 -65.40 -58.03 55.13
CA GLU A 399 -64.16 -57.40 55.60
C GLU A 399 -64.41 -56.12 56.42
N SER A 400 -65.39 -55.29 56.03
CA SER A 400 -65.66 -54.01 56.72
C SER A 400 -66.24 -54.20 58.14
N ILE A 401 -67.10 -55.21 58.31
CA ILE A 401 -67.74 -55.52 59.61
C ILE A 401 -66.69 -56.03 60.61
N SER A 402 -65.71 -56.80 60.14
CA SER A 402 -64.62 -57.34 60.97
C SER A 402 -63.84 -56.22 61.67
N ASN A 403 -63.55 -55.12 60.97
CA ASN A 403 -62.77 -54.00 61.50
C ASN A 403 -63.49 -53.23 62.61
N LYS A 404 -64.82 -53.01 62.49
CA LYS A 404 -65.63 -52.39 63.56
C LYS A 404 -65.64 -53.21 64.85
N ARG A 405 -65.56 -54.54 64.76
CA ARG A 405 -65.57 -55.42 65.95
C ARG A 405 -64.31 -55.22 66.80
N ASN A 406 -63.14 -55.19 66.17
CA ASN A 406 -61.85 -55.10 66.84
C ASN A 406 -61.71 -53.81 67.68
N GLN A 407 -62.33 -52.70 67.26
CA GLN A 407 -62.39 -51.45 68.05
C GLN A 407 -63.22 -51.59 69.34
N ILE A 408 -64.36 -52.30 69.30
CA ILE A 408 -65.17 -52.51 70.52
C ILE A 408 -64.42 -53.41 71.50
N GLU A 409 -63.69 -54.40 70.97
CA GLU A 409 -62.90 -55.37 71.75
C GLU A 409 -61.75 -54.71 72.52
N SER A 410 -61.18 -53.60 72.03
CA SER A 410 -60.12 -52.84 72.73
C SER A 410 -60.61 -51.97 73.90
N SER A 411 -61.91 -51.86 74.16
CA SER A 411 -62.49 -50.76 74.96
C SER A 411 -62.67 -50.99 76.47
N LEU A 412 -62.58 -52.22 77.01
CA LEU A 412 -63.15 -52.55 78.34
C LEU A 412 -62.29 -53.49 79.23
N LEU A 413 -60.98 -53.26 79.22
CA LEU A 413 -59.96 -54.07 79.93
C LEU A 413 -59.56 -53.53 81.33
N LEU A 414 -60.20 -52.46 81.81
CA LEU A 414 -59.91 -51.77 83.08
C LEU A 414 -61.15 -51.75 83.99
N GLU A 415 -60.95 -51.45 85.27
CA GLU A 415 -62.05 -51.34 86.23
C GLU A 415 -62.89 -50.06 86.06
N ASN A 416 -64.14 -50.03 86.55
CA ASN A 416 -64.86 -51.08 87.29
C ASN A 416 -66.07 -51.63 86.48
N ILE A 417 -67.04 -52.26 87.13
CA ILE A 417 -68.23 -52.87 86.53
C ILE A 417 -69.14 -51.74 86.02
N ASP A 418 -69.42 -51.67 84.72
CA ASP A 418 -70.59 -52.39 84.19
C ASP A 418 -70.38 -53.12 82.85
N LYS A 419 -69.77 -54.31 82.94
CA LYS A 419 -69.69 -55.31 81.86
C LYS A 419 -71.05 -55.73 81.27
N LYS A 420 -72.18 -55.47 81.92
CA LYS A 420 -73.44 -56.20 81.68
C LYS A 420 -74.23 -55.72 80.45
N SER A 421 -73.85 -54.60 79.83
CA SER A 421 -74.48 -54.07 78.61
C SER A 421 -73.70 -54.37 77.31
N VAL A 422 -72.47 -53.88 77.17
CA VAL A 422 -71.71 -53.88 75.90
C VAL A 422 -71.37 -55.30 75.41
N LEU A 423 -71.11 -56.25 76.33
CA LEU A 423 -70.85 -57.65 76.00
C LEU A 423 -71.99 -58.35 75.25
N LYS A 424 -73.24 -57.82 75.30
CA LYS A 424 -74.33 -58.32 74.46
C LYS A 424 -74.20 -57.91 72.99
N LYS A 425 -73.70 -56.71 72.67
CA LYS A 425 -73.56 -56.21 71.28
C LYS A 425 -72.58 -57.06 70.45
N ILE A 426 -71.55 -57.66 71.06
CA ILE A 426 -70.67 -58.62 70.37
C ILE A 426 -71.44 -59.85 69.86
N LYS A 427 -72.48 -60.31 70.57
CA LYS A 427 -72.96 -61.70 70.41
C LYS A 427 -73.97 -61.93 69.28
N SER A 428 -74.82 -60.96 68.91
CA SER A 428 -75.66 -61.10 67.70
C SER A 428 -74.85 -60.91 66.42
N ILE A 429 -73.83 -60.05 66.45
CA ILE A 429 -73.01 -59.74 65.28
C ILE A 429 -71.99 -60.86 65.02
N ASN A 430 -71.47 -61.51 66.06
CA ASN A 430 -70.81 -62.81 65.91
C ASN A 430 -71.77 -63.90 65.37
N LYS A 431 -73.10 -63.73 65.48
CA LYS A 431 -74.08 -64.59 64.84
C LYS A 431 -74.17 -64.28 63.33
N GLU A 432 -74.31 -63.01 62.94
CA GLU A 432 -74.30 -62.55 61.53
C GLU A 432 -73.02 -63.01 60.78
N ILE A 433 -71.84 -62.81 61.37
CA ILE A 433 -70.56 -63.26 60.76
C ILE A 433 -70.52 -64.80 60.66
N THR A 434 -71.12 -65.56 61.59
CA THR A 434 -71.22 -67.03 61.47
C THR A 434 -72.26 -67.51 60.46
N GLU A 435 -73.27 -66.70 60.11
CA GLU A 435 -74.22 -67.04 59.04
C GLU A 435 -73.59 -66.82 57.67
N LEU A 436 -72.98 -65.64 57.43
CA LEU A 436 -72.28 -65.36 56.17
C LEU A 436 -71.13 -66.35 55.88
N LYS A 437 -70.30 -66.69 56.87
CA LYS A 437 -69.24 -67.71 56.70
C LYS A 437 -69.76 -69.13 56.51
N LYS A 438 -71.01 -69.45 56.92
CA LYS A 438 -71.62 -70.76 56.66
C LYS A 438 -72.11 -70.89 55.23
N GLY A 439 -72.81 -69.88 54.70
CA GLY A 439 -73.33 -69.90 53.33
C GLY A 439 -72.22 -70.15 52.30
N PHE A 440 -71.11 -69.41 52.43
CA PHE A 440 -69.93 -69.51 51.55
C PHE A 440 -69.39 -70.95 51.39
N LYS A 441 -69.42 -71.75 52.47
CA LYS A 441 -68.80 -73.08 52.52
C LYS A 441 -69.67 -74.20 51.93
N ILE A 442 -70.97 -73.95 51.74
CA ILE A 442 -71.90 -74.93 51.15
C ILE A 442 -71.73 -74.96 49.62
N ILE A 443 -71.66 -73.78 49.00
CA ILE A 443 -71.60 -73.62 47.54
C ILE A 443 -70.31 -74.22 46.96
N GLU A 444 -69.16 -74.00 47.62
CA GLU A 444 -67.86 -74.53 47.16
C GLU A 444 -67.83 -76.07 47.06
N ASN A 445 -68.58 -76.78 47.92
CA ASN A 445 -68.62 -78.25 47.91
C ASN A 445 -69.43 -78.81 46.73
N LEU A 446 -70.54 -78.16 46.36
CA LEU A 446 -71.40 -78.62 45.25
C LEU A 446 -70.63 -78.64 43.91
N PHE A 447 -69.77 -77.65 43.68
CA PHE A 447 -68.97 -77.57 42.45
C PHE A 447 -67.96 -78.71 42.31
N LYS A 448 -67.40 -79.19 43.42
CA LYS A 448 -66.43 -80.30 43.44
C LYS A 448 -67.07 -81.66 43.15
N THR A 449 -68.38 -81.82 43.32
CA THR A 449 -69.08 -83.09 43.09
C THR A 449 -69.45 -83.35 41.63
N GLU A 450 -70.12 -82.41 40.93
CA GLU A 450 -70.56 -82.62 39.53
C GLU A 450 -69.37 -82.88 38.58
N ASN A 451 -68.26 -82.14 38.76
CA ASN A 451 -67.04 -82.29 37.95
C ASN A 451 -66.44 -83.71 37.98
N LYS A 452 -66.67 -84.50 39.04
CA LYS A 452 -66.16 -85.88 39.12
C LYS A 452 -66.94 -86.87 38.25
N GLU A 453 -68.24 -86.67 38.03
CA GLU A 453 -69.04 -87.61 37.24
C GLU A 453 -68.74 -87.56 35.75
N ILE A 454 -68.55 -86.35 35.20
CA ILE A 454 -68.26 -86.13 33.78
C ILE A 454 -67.00 -86.88 33.34
N ILE A 455 -66.00 -86.96 34.22
CA ILE A 455 -64.74 -87.70 33.99
C ILE A 455 -65.00 -89.22 33.89
N ARG A 456 -65.99 -89.76 34.61
CA ARG A 456 -66.28 -91.21 34.63
C ARG A 456 -66.92 -91.69 33.31
N ILE A 457 -67.91 -90.98 32.80
CA ILE A 457 -68.66 -91.38 31.58
C ILE A 457 -67.74 -91.33 30.36
N ASN A 458 -66.93 -90.26 30.23
CA ASN A 458 -65.92 -90.14 29.17
C ASN A 458 -64.98 -91.35 29.07
N LYS A 459 -64.62 -91.97 30.20
CA LYS A 459 -63.69 -93.11 30.20
C LYS A 459 -64.30 -94.36 29.56
N LEU A 460 -65.56 -94.70 29.87
CA LEU A 460 -66.23 -95.91 29.36
C LEU A 460 -66.45 -95.87 27.84
N PHE A 461 -66.85 -94.71 27.30
CA PHE A 461 -67.02 -94.49 25.86
C PHE A 461 -65.71 -94.76 25.09
N THR A 462 -64.58 -94.26 25.59
CA THR A 462 -63.27 -94.48 24.94
C THR A 462 -62.78 -95.93 24.96
N GLU A 463 -63.35 -96.79 25.81
CA GLU A 463 -62.97 -98.20 25.92
C GLU A 463 -63.70 -99.04 24.85
N LYS A 464 -65.03 -98.91 24.74
CA LYS A 464 -65.83 -99.66 23.75
C LYS A 464 -65.56 -99.26 22.29
N SER A 465 -65.07 -98.04 22.06
CA SER A 465 -64.60 -97.61 20.74
C SER A 465 -63.42 -98.45 20.22
N LYS A 466 -62.53 -98.94 21.10
CA LYS A 466 -61.34 -99.70 20.70
C LYS A 466 -61.63 -101.14 20.27
N ASP A 467 -62.52 -101.84 20.99
CA ASP A 467 -62.84 -103.25 20.73
C ASP A 467 -63.34 -103.45 19.29
N LEU A 468 -64.24 -102.56 18.83
CA LEU A 468 -64.81 -102.61 17.48
C LEU A 468 -63.75 -102.44 16.38
N SER A 469 -62.81 -101.52 16.58
CA SER A 469 -61.74 -101.26 15.61
C SER A 469 -60.83 -102.47 15.40
N ASN A 470 -60.55 -103.24 16.46
CA ASN A 470 -59.65 -104.40 16.39
C ASN A 470 -60.22 -105.54 15.52
N ASP A 471 -61.50 -105.89 15.67
CA ASP A 471 -62.08 -106.97 14.87
C ASP A 471 -62.21 -106.57 13.39
N GLU A 472 -62.50 -105.29 13.06
CA GLU A 472 -62.63 -104.81 11.67
C GLU A 472 -61.28 -104.88 10.91
N ILE A 473 -60.15 -104.76 11.62
CA ILE A 473 -58.81 -104.93 11.06
C ILE A 473 -58.56 -106.39 10.63
N THR A 474 -58.90 -107.37 11.47
CA THR A 474 -58.58 -108.79 11.20
C THR A 474 -59.34 -109.38 10.01
N PHE A 475 -60.57 -108.97 9.76
CA PHE A 475 -61.32 -109.40 8.58
C PHE A 475 -60.68 -108.89 7.28
N ASN A 476 -60.32 -107.61 7.25
CA ASN A 476 -59.74 -106.99 6.06
C ASN A 476 -58.34 -107.54 5.73
N SER A 477 -57.56 -107.98 6.72
CA SER A 477 -56.24 -108.56 6.49
C SER A 477 -56.29 -109.91 5.73
N LEU A 478 -57.13 -110.85 6.15
CA LEU A 478 -57.25 -112.15 5.47
C LEU A 478 -57.80 -112.02 4.04
N LYS A 479 -58.74 -111.11 3.80
CA LYS A 479 -59.26 -110.85 2.45
C LYS A 479 -58.17 -110.29 1.54
N SER A 480 -57.37 -109.35 2.04
CA SER A 480 -56.23 -108.78 1.33
C SER A 480 -55.20 -109.85 0.92
N ASN A 481 -54.90 -110.80 1.82
CA ASN A 481 -53.92 -111.87 1.56
C ASN A 481 -54.31 -112.79 0.39
N ILE A 482 -55.60 -113.10 0.18
CA ILE A 482 -56.04 -113.93 -0.95
C ILE A 482 -55.92 -113.14 -2.27
N GLU A 483 -56.31 -111.86 -2.24
CA GLU A 483 -56.16 -110.98 -3.41
C GLU A 483 -54.70 -110.64 -3.73
N SER A 484 -53.78 -110.73 -2.75
CA SER A 484 -52.34 -110.54 -2.99
C SER A 484 -51.72 -111.77 -3.67
N LEU A 485 -52.01 -112.99 -3.20
CA LEU A 485 -51.50 -114.23 -3.81
C LEU A 485 -51.98 -114.41 -5.27
N LYS A 486 -53.25 -114.07 -5.57
CA LYS A 486 -53.76 -114.09 -6.96
C LYS A 486 -52.99 -113.12 -7.86
N ARG A 487 -52.72 -111.89 -7.37
CA ARG A 487 -51.89 -110.89 -8.08
C ARG A 487 -50.44 -111.35 -8.24
N GLU A 488 -49.87 -112.06 -7.27
CA GLU A 488 -48.51 -112.59 -7.36
C GLU A 488 -48.38 -113.64 -8.49
N MET A 489 -49.34 -114.56 -8.59
CA MET A 489 -49.36 -115.56 -9.67
C MET A 489 -49.49 -114.92 -11.07
N GLU A 490 -50.31 -113.86 -11.20
CA GLU A 490 -50.46 -113.11 -12.45
C GLU A 490 -49.16 -112.38 -12.82
N TYR A 491 -48.53 -111.71 -11.85
CA TYR A 491 -47.22 -111.07 -12.04
C TYR A 491 -46.15 -112.07 -12.53
N LYS A 492 -46.06 -113.27 -11.93
CA LYS A 492 -45.09 -114.29 -12.34
C LYS A 492 -45.32 -114.75 -13.79
N ASN A 493 -46.57 -114.91 -14.23
CA ASN A 493 -46.88 -115.24 -15.64
C ASN A 493 -46.41 -114.13 -16.61
N VAL A 494 -46.66 -112.86 -16.29
CA VAL A 494 -46.20 -111.73 -17.11
C VAL A 494 -44.66 -111.71 -17.20
N THR A 495 -43.95 -112.01 -16.10
CA THR A 495 -42.48 -112.08 -16.15
C THR A 495 -41.96 -113.17 -17.10
N TYR A 496 -42.63 -114.33 -17.15
CA TYR A 496 -42.22 -115.47 -18.00
C TYR A 496 -42.25 -115.15 -19.50
N GLU A 497 -43.34 -114.57 -19.99
CA GLU A 497 -43.44 -114.19 -21.41
C GLU A 497 -42.53 -113.01 -21.76
N SER A 498 -42.31 -112.07 -20.82
CA SER A 498 -41.36 -110.96 -21.05
C SER A 498 -39.92 -111.44 -21.26
N ASN A 499 -39.44 -112.40 -20.45
CA ASN A 499 -38.09 -112.95 -20.56
C ASN A 499 -37.91 -113.73 -21.87
N LYS A 500 -38.91 -114.52 -22.27
CA LYS A 500 -38.92 -115.28 -23.53
C LYS A 500 -38.74 -114.38 -24.76
N LYS A 501 -39.38 -113.21 -24.77
CA LYS A 501 -39.18 -112.21 -25.83
C LYS A 501 -37.75 -111.65 -25.83
N ARG A 502 -37.23 -111.26 -24.65
CA ARG A 502 -35.87 -110.68 -24.49
C ARG A 502 -34.78 -111.62 -25.00
N ILE A 503 -34.91 -112.93 -24.76
CA ILE A 503 -33.98 -113.95 -25.28
C ILE A 503 -33.88 -113.88 -26.81
N ASN A 504 -35.00 -113.78 -27.52
CA ASN A 504 -35.02 -113.77 -28.98
C ASN A 504 -34.43 -112.47 -29.57
N ASP A 505 -34.74 -111.33 -28.96
CA ASP A 505 -34.18 -110.01 -29.35
C ASP A 505 -32.65 -109.96 -29.11
N ASN A 506 -32.17 -110.57 -28.02
CA ASN A 506 -30.74 -110.72 -27.73
C ASN A 506 -30.02 -111.61 -28.77
N ILE A 507 -30.62 -112.71 -29.21
CA ILE A 507 -30.05 -113.62 -30.22
C ILE A 507 -29.86 -112.92 -31.58
N ASN A 508 -30.80 -112.09 -31.99
CA ASN A 508 -30.66 -111.32 -33.23
C ASN A 508 -29.56 -110.25 -33.12
N SER A 509 -29.51 -109.56 -31.97
CA SER A 509 -28.47 -108.56 -31.66
C SER A 509 -27.05 -109.16 -31.63
N LEU A 510 -26.92 -110.42 -31.21
CA LEU A 510 -25.66 -111.17 -31.20
C LEU A 510 -25.11 -111.38 -32.62
N LYS A 511 -25.93 -111.91 -33.53
CA LYS A 511 -25.55 -112.18 -34.93
C LYS A 511 -25.17 -110.92 -35.71
N GLU A 512 -25.82 -109.80 -35.42
CA GLU A 512 -25.46 -108.52 -36.06
C GLU A 512 -24.11 -108.01 -35.54
N SER A 513 -23.86 -108.13 -34.24
CA SER A 513 -22.59 -107.73 -33.62
C SER A 513 -21.41 -108.55 -34.17
N GLU A 514 -21.57 -109.88 -34.31
CA GLU A 514 -20.56 -110.78 -34.89
C GLU A 514 -20.17 -110.39 -36.33
N LYS A 515 -21.15 -110.03 -37.18
CA LYS A 515 -20.90 -109.55 -38.55
C LYS A 515 -20.15 -108.21 -38.59
N GLN A 516 -20.38 -107.32 -37.62
CA GLN A 516 -19.69 -106.03 -37.57
C GLN A 516 -18.21 -106.18 -37.20
N VAL A 517 -17.87 -107.12 -36.30
CA VAL A 517 -16.47 -107.41 -35.92
C VAL A 517 -15.67 -107.92 -37.12
N ALA A 518 -16.15 -108.96 -37.82
CA ALA A 518 -15.43 -109.53 -38.97
C ALA A 518 -15.14 -108.51 -40.09
N LYS A 519 -16.01 -107.51 -40.28
CA LYS A 519 -15.77 -106.42 -41.25
C LYS A 519 -14.71 -105.42 -40.78
N ILE A 520 -14.63 -105.18 -39.47
CA ILE A 520 -13.61 -104.28 -38.87
C ILE A 520 -12.20 -104.90 -39.01
N ASP A 521 -12.08 -106.21 -38.86
CA ASP A 521 -10.78 -106.90 -38.96
C ASP A 521 -10.21 -106.78 -40.38
N THR A 522 -10.98 -107.12 -41.42
CA THR A 522 -10.54 -106.99 -42.83
C THR A 522 -10.20 -105.56 -43.23
N ASP A 523 -10.89 -104.58 -42.65
CA ASP A 523 -10.59 -103.15 -42.84
C ASP A 523 -9.25 -102.76 -42.19
N THR A 524 -8.83 -103.45 -41.12
CA THR A 524 -7.64 -103.08 -40.34
C THR A 524 -6.35 -103.46 -41.09
N ASP A 525 -6.29 -104.66 -41.67
CA ASP A 525 -5.13 -105.14 -42.44
C ASP A 525 -4.79 -104.25 -43.66
N SER A 526 -5.81 -103.70 -44.31
CA SER A 526 -5.65 -102.78 -45.45
C SER A 526 -5.07 -101.41 -45.02
N ASN A 527 -5.48 -100.93 -43.84
CA ASN A 527 -4.99 -99.67 -43.29
C ASN A 527 -3.53 -99.79 -42.80
N ASP A 528 -3.10 -100.93 -42.28
CA ASP A 528 -1.73 -101.13 -41.78
C ASP A 528 -0.68 -101.06 -42.91
N ASN A 529 -0.96 -101.67 -44.06
CA ASN A 529 -0.14 -101.54 -45.26
C ASN A 529 -0.06 -100.08 -45.79
N SER A 530 -1.12 -99.30 -45.58
CA SER A 530 -1.16 -97.88 -45.96
C SER A 530 -0.39 -97.01 -44.97
N LEU A 531 -0.46 -97.33 -43.67
CA LEU A 531 0.26 -96.64 -42.61
C LEU A 531 1.78 -96.79 -42.75
N MET A 532 2.26 -97.98 -43.12
CA MET A 532 3.69 -98.25 -43.31
C MET A 532 4.32 -97.34 -44.38
N LYS A 533 3.63 -97.12 -45.51
CA LYS A 533 4.08 -96.20 -46.57
C LYS A 533 4.13 -94.74 -46.09
N LEU A 534 3.15 -94.32 -45.30
CA LEU A 534 3.15 -92.96 -44.72
C LEU A 534 4.32 -92.74 -43.74
N TYR A 535 4.74 -93.79 -43.03
CA TYR A 535 5.92 -93.74 -42.15
C TYR A 535 7.24 -93.58 -42.92
N ASP A 536 7.39 -94.19 -44.10
CA ASP A 536 8.53 -93.95 -45.00
C ASP A 536 8.50 -92.52 -45.59
N ASP A 537 7.34 -92.06 -46.05
CA ASP A 537 7.13 -90.69 -46.56
C ASP A 537 7.45 -89.64 -45.48
N LYS A 538 7.11 -89.92 -44.21
CA LYS A 538 7.49 -89.10 -43.05
C LYS A 538 9.02 -89.02 -42.92
N SER A 539 9.73 -90.16 -42.87
CA SER A 539 11.19 -90.17 -42.69
C SER A 539 11.93 -89.42 -43.81
N ASN A 540 11.45 -89.55 -45.04
CA ASN A 540 12.00 -88.82 -46.19
C ASN A 540 11.72 -87.31 -46.11
N SER A 541 10.52 -86.93 -45.66
CA SER A 541 10.14 -85.52 -45.45
C SER A 541 10.92 -84.87 -44.30
N GLU A 542 11.16 -85.58 -43.20
CA GLU A 542 11.97 -85.11 -42.06
C GLU A 542 13.43 -84.87 -42.46
N LYS A 543 14.06 -85.82 -43.17
CA LYS A 543 15.44 -85.67 -43.67
C LYS A 543 15.58 -84.52 -44.67
N ALA A 544 14.57 -84.29 -45.50
CA ALA A 544 14.55 -83.16 -46.42
C ALA A 544 14.36 -81.82 -45.67
N LEU A 545 13.50 -81.79 -44.65
CA LEU A 545 13.27 -80.60 -43.82
C LEU A 545 14.55 -80.22 -43.05
N GLN A 546 15.18 -81.16 -42.33
CA GLN A 546 16.38 -80.89 -41.54
C GLN A 546 17.51 -80.25 -42.37
N LYS A 547 17.78 -80.77 -43.58
CA LYS A 547 18.80 -80.21 -44.47
C LYS A 547 18.47 -78.77 -44.89
N PHE A 548 17.20 -78.46 -45.19
CA PHE A 548 16.77 -77.10 -45.52
C PHE A 548 16.73 -76.16 -44.32
N GLU A 549 16.46 -76.67 -43.11
CA GLU A 549 16.55 -75.90 -41.86
C GLU A 549 18.01 -75.52 -41.55
N ASP A 550 18.96 -76.45 -41.69
CA ASP A 550 20.39 -76.17 -41.51
C ASP A 550 20.92 -75.09 -42.49
N GLU A 551 20.49 -75.14 -43.75
CA GLU A 551 20.80 -74.10 -44.75
C GLU A 551 20.15 -72.74 -44.41
N TYR A 552 18.87 -72.75 -43.99
CA TYR A 552 18.15 -71.55 -43.57
C TYR A 552 18.80 -70.88 -42.36
N TYR A 553 19.15 -71.64 -41.32
CA TYR A 553 19.78 -71.08 -40.12
C TYR A 553 21.20 -70.55 -40.37
N LYS A 554 21.97 -71.18 -41.28
CA LYS A 554 23.27 -70.63 -41.72
C LYS A 554 23.11 -69.27 -42.40
N LEU A 555 22.19 -69.16 -43.36
CA LEU A 555 21.91 -67.91 -44.06
C LEU A 555 21.36 -66.83 -43.11
N LYS A 556 20.47 -67.21 -42.19
CA LYS A 556 19.92 -66.32 -41.16
C LYS A 556 20.99 -65.84 -40.16
N SER A 557 21.95 -66.68 -39.80
CA SER A 557 23.10 -66.30 -38.99
C SER A 557 23.97 -65.24 -39.69
N THR A 558 24.26 -65.43 -40.99
CA THR A 558 25.00 -64.42 -41.77
C THR A 558 24.24 -63.10 -41.90
N ILE A 559 22.91 -63.15 -42.09
CA ILE A 559 22.05 -61.96 -42.10
C ILE A 559 22.10 -61.22 -40.75
N ASN A 560 22.03 -61.93 -39.63
CA ASN A 560 22.12 -61.33 -38.29
C ASN A 560 23.48 -60.66 -38.02
N LEU A 561 24.59 -61.27 -38.49
CA LEU A 561 25.93 -60.69 -38.39
C LEU A 561 26.06 -59.44 -39.28
N ASP A 562 25.50 -59.47 -40.49
CA ASP A 562 25.47 -58.29 -41.37
C ASP A 562 24.61 -57.16 -40.77
N ASP A 563 23.39 -57.46 -40.27
CA ASP A 563 22.53 -56.52 -39.54
C ASP A 563 23.25 -55.89 -38.33
N SER A 564 24.04 -56.67 -37.57
CA SER A 564 24.88 -56.13 -36.48
C SER A 564 25.95 -55.19 -37.01
N SER A 565 26.68 -55.58 -38.06
CA SER A 565 27.72 -54.74 -38.66
C SER A 565 27.17 -53.43 -39.26
N ILE A 566 25.92 -53.46 -39.74
CA ILE A 566 25.21 -52.26 -40.22
C ILE A 566 24.84 -51.35 -39.07
N LYS A 567 24.38 -51.87 -37.92
CA LYS A 567 24.15 -51.06 -36.71
C LYS A 567 25.44 -50.38 -36.24
N ASP A 568 26.57 -51.09 -36.24
CA ASP A 568 27.86 -50.50 -35.84
C ASP A 568 28.32 -49.40 -36.82
N LEU A 569 28.15 -49.61 -38.13
CA LEU A 569 28.40 -48.58 -39.14
C LEU A 569 27.44 -47.40 -39.03
N GLN A 570 26.19 -47.63 -38.65
CA GLN A 570 25.18 -46.57 -38.48
C GLN A 570 25.46 -45.74 -37.23
N ASN A 571 25.84 -46.37 -36.11
CA ASN A 571 26.34 -45.66 -34.92
C ASN A 571 27.57 -44.80 -35.26
N LYS A 572 28.53 -45.33 -36.05
CA LYS A 572 29.68 -44.55 -36.53
C LYS A 572 29.29 -43.38 -37.43
N LYS A 573 28.34 -43.58 -38.36
CA LYS A 573 27.78 -42.51 -39.21
C LYS A 573 27.17 -41.41 -38.34
N ASP A 574 26.38 -41.75 -37.34
CA ASP A 574 25.67 -40.78 -36.52
C ASP A 574 26.62 -40.02 -35.57
N ILE A 575 27.67 -40.69 -35.05
CA ILE A 575 28.79 -40.02 -34.36
C ILE A 575 29.51 -39.05 -35.31
N ASN A 576 29.81 -39.46 -36.55
CA ASN A 576 30.46 -38.61 -37.53
C ASN A 576 29.58 -37.42 -37.94
N LEU A 577 28.26 -37.57 -38.00
CA LEU A 577 27.33 -36.46 -38.25
C LEU A 577 27.34 -35.45 -37.10
N ASN A 578 27.26 -35.91 -35.84
CA ASN A 578 27.35 -35.02 -34.69
C ASN A 578 28.68 -34.24 -34.67
N LEU A 579 29.81 -34.91 -34.95
CA LEU A 579 31.12 -34.27 -35.07
C LEU A 579 31.19 -33.28 -36.24
N ILE A 580 30.54 -33.58 -37.37
CA ILE A 580 30.42 -32.66 -38.52
C ILE A 580 29.64 -31.41 -38.12
N ASP A 581 28.54 -31.56 -37.39
CA ASP A 581 27.70 -30.43 -36.98
C ASP A 581 28.36 -29.58 -35.88
N GLU A 582 29.06 -30.19 -34.91
CA GLU A 582 29.90 -29.49 -33.93
C GLU A 582 31.02 -28.68 -34.62
N ILE A 583 31.72 -29.29 -35.58
CA ILE A 583 32.79 -28.61 -36.31
C ILE A 583 32.21 -27.52 -37.23
N LYS A 584 31.05 -27.73 -37.86
CA LYS A 584 30.36 -26.70 -38.66
C LYS A 584 29.89 -25.53 -37.83
N SER A 585 29.35 -25.77 -36.62
CA SER A 585 29.05 -24.69 -35.67
C SER A 585 30.32 -23.92 -35.34
N SER A 586 31.39 -24.60 -34.93
CA SER A 586 32.64 -23.92 -34.55
C SER A 586 33.32 -23.17 -35.73
N ILE A 587 33.19 -23.68 -36.96
CA ILE A 587 33.58 -22.97 -38.20
C ILE A 587 32.73 -21.71 -38.38
N HIS A 588 31.42 -21.81 -38.21
CA HIS A 588 30.50 -20.67 -38.34
C HIS A 588 30.74 -19.62 -37.26
N ASP A 589 30.95 -20.04 -36.01
CA ASP A 589 31.29 -19.18 -34.88
C ASP A 589 32.62 -18.45 -35.16
N ASN A 590 33.66 -19.17 -35.63
CA ASN A 590 34.94 -18.57 -36.02
C ASN A 590 34.82 -17.62 -37.23
N GLU A 591 33.92 -17.89 -38.18
CA GLU A 591 33.62 -16.99 -39.30
C GLU A 591 32.83 -15.75 -38.86
N ILE A 592 31.89 -15.87 -37.92
CA ILE A 592 31.22 -14.74 -37.28
C ILE A 592 32.25 -13.91 -36.50
N GLU A 593 33.14 -14.54 -35.71
CA GLU A 593 34.21 -13.82 -35.01
C GLU A 593 35.11 -13.06 -35.99
N LEU A 594 35.58 -13.71 -37.06
CA LEU A 594 36.40 -13.08 -38.10
C LEU A 594 35.68 -11.88 -38.75
N ASN A 595 34.44 -12.07 -39.20
CA ASN A 595 33.64 -10.99 -39.79
C ASN A 595 33.38 -9.87 -38.78
N SER A 596 33.15 -10.19 -37.49
CA SER A 596 32.93 -9.18 -36.45
C SER A 596 34.20 -8.36 -36.15
N VAL A 597 35.38 -8.99 -36.20
CA VAL A 597 36.68 -8.32 -36.03
C VAL A 597 36.98 -7.43 -37.24
N GLU A 598 36.70 -7.91 -38.45
CA GLU A 598 36.85 -7.16 -39.70
C GLU A 598 35.89 -5.96 -39.77
N GLN A 599 34.59 -6.16 -39.51
CA GLN A 599 33.61 -5.09 -39.44
C GLN A 599 33.91 -4.10 -38.32
N ARG A 600 34.32 -4.56 -37.12
CA ARG A 600 34.69 -3.66 -36.02
C ARG A 600 35.84 -2.73 -36.43
N ILE A 601 36.89 -3.22 -37.08
CA ILE A 601 37.99 -2.34 -37.51
C ILE A 601 37.58 -1.39 -38.63
N SER A 602 36.79 -1.88 -39.59
CA SER A 602 36.25 -1.04 -40.67
C SER A 602 35.39 0.10 -40.10
N ILE A 603 34.52 -0.18 -39.13
CA ILE A 603 33.63 0.81 -38.51
C ILE A 603 34.35 1.71 -37.49
N GLU A 604 35.21 1.17 -36.62
CA GLU A 604 35.89 1.95 -35.56
C GLU A 604 37.05 2.80 -36.10
N PHE A 605 37.68 2.41 -37.23
CA PHE A 605 38.92 3.03 -37.70
C PHE A 605 38.99 3.37 -39.20
N ASP A 606 37.98 3.01 -40.01
CA ASP A 606 37.99 3.16 -41.49
C ASP A 606 39.21 2.50 -42.15
N LEU A 607 39.56 1.30 -41.67
CA LEU A 607 40.71 0.53 -42.14
C LEU A 607 40.30 -0.86 -42.61
N ASP A 608 40.86 -1.27 -43.75
CA ASP A 608 40.83 -2.66 -44.21
C ASP A 608 41.92 -3.47 -43.49
N ILE A 609 41.51 -4.44 -42.66
CA ILE A 609 42.45 -5.26 -41.89
C ILE A 609 43.48 -5.97 -42.79
N ASN A 610 43.10 -6.31 -44.03
CA ASN A 610 43.94 -7.07 -44.94
C ASN A 610 45.07 -6.23 -45.56
N LYS A 611 44.99 -4.89 -45.45
CA LYS A 611 46.03 -3.95 -45.88
C LYS A 611 46.94 -3.51 -44.73
N CYS A 612 46.56 -3.80 -43.48
CA CYS A 612 47.34 -3.44 -42.29
C CYS A 612 48.53 -4.39 -42.10
N LYS A 613 49.71 -3.86 -41.79
CA LYS A 613 50.87 -4.65 -41.38
C LYS A 613 50.99 -4.63 -39.86
N ALA A 614 51.21 -5.80 -39.25
CA ALA A 614 51.49 -5.89 -37.83
C ALA A 614 52.86 -5.26 -37.53
N ASP A 615 52.90 -4.40 -36.51
CA ASP A 615 54.15 -3.79 -36.07
C ASP A 615 54.90 -4.75 -35.14
N LYS A 616 56.01 -5.31 -35.63
CA LYS A 616 56.67 -6.46 -34.98
C LYS A 616 57.35 -6.09 -33.66
N ASP A 617 57.79 -4.84 -33.51
CA ASP A 617 58.51 -4.40 -32.31
C ASP A 617 57.60 -4.37 -31.07
N PHE A 618 56.28 -4.26 -31.26
CA PHE A 618 55.29 -4.30 -30.18
C PHE A 618 55.01 -5.71 -29.62
N PHE A 619 55.40 -6.77 -30.35
CA PHE A 619 55.10 -8.17 -29.96
C PHE A 619 56.16 -8.82 -29.07
N ASN A 620 57.33 -8.21 -28.91
CA ASN A 620 58.46 -8.84 -28.21
C ASN A 620 58.30 -8.96 -26.67
N GLU A 621 57.30 -8.32 -26.06
CA GLU A 621 57.16 -8.27 -24.58
C GLU A 621 55.85 -8.82 -23.98
N SER A 622 54.85 -9.25 -24.76
CA SER A 622 53.58 -9.73 -24.15
C SER A 622 52.78 -10.75 -24.96
N SER A 623 52.10 -11.65 -24.24
CA SER A 623 51.18 -12.66 -24.82
C SER A 623 49.85 -12.04 -25.26
N LEU A 624 49.17 -12.71 -26.20
CA LEU A 624 47.92 -12.24 -26.80
C LEU A 624 46.84 -11.86 -25.76
N ASP A 625 46.72 -12.63 -24.68
CA ASP A 625 45.73 -12.34 -23.63
C ASP A 625 46.09 -11.12 -22.78
N LYS A 626 47.40 -10.85 -22.54
CA LYS A 626 47.84 -9.60 -21.92
C LYS A 626 47.53 -8.40 -22.81
N MET A 627 47.66 -8.54 -24.14
CA MET A 627 47.27 -7.50 -25.08
C MET A 627 45.75 -7.31 -25.16
N LYS A 628 44.94 -8.38 -25.13
CA LYS A 628 43.47 -8.28 -25.01
C LYS A 628 43.06 -7.57 -23.72
N GLN A 629 43.61 -7.96 -22.57
CA GLN A 629 43.37 -7.29 -21.29
C GLN A 629 43.78 -5.81 -21.32
N ARG A 630 44.91 -5.46 -21.94
CA ARG A 630 45.34 -4.06 -22.10
C ARG A 630 44.41 -3.29 -23.04
N ARG A 631 43.98 -3.89 -24.15
CA ARG A 631 42.97 -3.33 -25.08
C ARG A 631 41.66 -3.03 -24.35
N ASP A 632 41.14 -4.00 -23.61
CA ASP A 632 39.84 -3.87 -22.95
C ASP A 632 39.90 -2.92 -21.75
N ALA A 633 41.00 -2.92 -20.99
CA ALA A 633 41.27 -1.90 -19.98
C ALA A 633 41.44 -0.49 -20.56
N LEU A 634 41.95 -0.34 -21.79
CA LEU A 634 41.98 0.94 -22.51
C LEU A 634 40.59 1.31 -23.04
N LYS A 635 39.81 0.37 -23.58
CA LYS A 635 38.42 0.59 -24.00
C LYS A 635 37.56 1.05 -22.83
N GLU A 636 37.61 0.37 -21.69
CA GLU A 636 36.94 0.81 -20.46
C GLU A 636 37.39 2.21 -20.04
N LYS A 637 38.69 2.54 -20.12
CA LYS A 637 39.18 3.88 -19.78
C LYS A 637 38.64 4.94 -20.74
N ILE A 638 38.49 4.62 -22.03
CA ILE A 638 37.91 5.51 -23.05
C ILE A 638 36.40 5.68 -22.81
N GLU A 639 35.66 4.59 -22.57
CA GLU A 639 34.22 4.63 -22.27
C GLU A 639 33.91 5.35 -20.94
N LYS A 640 34.74 5.15 -19.90
CA LYS A 640 34.67 5.88 -18.62
C LYS A 640 35.02 7.36 -18.76
N ILE A 641 35.72 7.78 -19.81
CA ILE A 641 35.91 9.19 -20.16
C ILE A 641 34.70 9.72 -20.93
N GLY A 642 34.08 8.91 -21.78
CA GLY A 642 32.83 9.22 -22.47
C GLY A 642 32.98 10.18 -23.65
N GLN A 643 31.95 10.99 -23.91
CA GLN A 643 31.97 12.00 -24.96
C GLN A 643 32.89 13.17 -24.55
N ILE A 644 34.02 13.31 -25.24
CA ILE A 644 34.93 14.44 -25.06
C ILE A 644 34.51 15.64 -25.92
N ASN A 645 34.79 16.84 -25.42
CA ASN A 645 34.70 18.07 -26.22
C ASN A 645 36.09 18.36 -26.82
N PRO A 646 36.27 18.28 -28.16
CA PRO A 646 37.59 18.50 -28.79
C PRO A 646 38.13 19.92 -28.57
N LEU A 647 37.25 20.91 -28.37
CA LEU A 647 37.63 22.30 -28.09
C LEU A 647 37.88 22.57 -26.59
N ALA A 648 37.79 21.55 -25.72
CA ALA A 648 37.92 21.74 -24.27
C ALA A 648 39.28 22.34 -23.83
N MET A 649 40.35 22.12 -24.60
CA MET A 649 41.67 22.68 -24.30
C MET A 649 41.75 24.18 -24.63
N GLU A 650 41.16 24.61 -25.75
CA GLU A 650 41.07 26.02 -26.14
C GLU A 650 40.16 26.78 -25.17
N ALA A 651 38.96 26.24 -24.92
CA ALA A 651 38.01 26.80 -23.96
C ALA A 651 38.55 26.87 -22.52
N TYR A 652 39.38 25.90 -22.10
CA TYR A 652 40.04 25.96 -20.78
C TYR A 652 41.01 27.15 -20.67
N ASN A 653 41.76 27.45 -21.74
CA ASN A 653 42.70 28.57 -21.73
C ASN A 653 41.95 29.92 -21.70
N GLU A 654 40.91 30.08 -22.53
CA GLU A 654 40.09 31.30 -22.57
C GLU A 654 39.40 31.56 -21.21
N ILE A 655 38.78 30.54 -20.61
CA ILE A 655 38.14 30.68 -19.29
C ILE A 655 39.18 30.92 -18.18
N LYS A 656 40.43 30.46 -18.34
CA LYS A 656 41.51 30.77 -17.39
C LYS A 656 41.90 32.25 -17.42
N GLU A 657 42.09 32.84 -18.58
CA GLU A 657 42.41 34.28 -18.69
C GLU A 657 41.28 35.14 -18.09
N ARG A 658 40.03 34.74 -18.29
CA ARG A 658 38.87 35.39 -17.69
C ARG A 658 38.78 35.20 -16.16
N HIS A 659 39.18 34.05 -15.63
CA HIS A 659 39.27 33.79 -14.18
C HIS A 659 40.35 34.66 -13.53
N ASP A 660 41.54 34.70 -14.13
CA ASP A 660 42.67 35.50 -13.66
C ASP A 660 42.29 37.01 -13.62
N PHE A 661 41.53 37.52 -14.60
CA PHE A 661 41.03 38.90 -14.64
C PHE A 661 40.00 39.21 -13.52
N ILE A 662 38.94 38.41 -13.38
CA ILE A 662 37.85 38.69 -12.42
C ILE A 662 38.31 38.50 -10.97
N THR A 663 39.26 37.59 -10.73
CA THR A 663 39.87 37.42 -9.41
C THR A 663 40.55 38.70 -8.92
N LYS A 664 41.16 39.47 -9.84
CA LYS A 664 41.78 40.76 -9.52
C LYS A 664 40.76 41.85 -9.18
N GLU A 665 39.71 41.99 -10.00
CA GLU A 665 38.61 42.95 -9.73
C GLU A 665 37.95 42.71 -8.35
N ARG A 666 37.86 41.45 -7.91
CA ARG A 666 37.41 41.10 -6.56
C ARG A 666 38.30 41.67 -5.46
N GLU A 667 39.62 41.60 -5.63
CA GLU A 667 40.61 42.09 -4.65
C GLU A 667 40.52 43.62 -4.53
N ASP A 668 40.41 44.32 -5.66
CA ASP A 668 40.22 45.78 -5.71
C ASP A 668 38.92 46.22 -4.99
N LEU A 669 37.82 45.45 -5.11
CA LEU A 669 36.55 45.70 -4.40
C LEU A 669 36.64 45.50 -2.88
N ILE A 670 37.40 44.50 -2.42
CA ILE A 670 37.62 44.24 -0.99
C ILE A 670 38.38 45.42 -0.36
N GLU A 671 39.46 45.89 -0.99
CA GLU A 671 40.24 47.04 -0.50
C GLU A 671 39.38 48.32 -0.44
N ALA A 672 38.54 48.56 -1.45
CA ALA A 672 37.59 49.67 -1.46
C ALA A 672 36.58 49.61 -0.31
N LYS A 673 36.06 48.42 0.02
CA LYS A 673 35.15 48.20 1.17
C LYS A 673 35.83 48.53 2.50
N GLU A 674 37.05 48.07 2.73
CA GLU A 674 37.78 48.36 3.97
C GLU A 674 38.04 49.86 4.18
N SER A 675 38.37 50.58 3.11
CA SER A 675 38.57 52.04 3.15
C SER A 675 37.30 52.80 3.58
N LEU A 676 36.13 52.36 3.10
CA LEU A 676 34.84 52.95 3.48
C LEU A 676 34.47 52.67 4.95
N ILE A 677 34.84 51.50 5.50
CA ILE A 677 34.60 51.16 6.92
C ILE A 677 35.41 52.10 7.83
N LYS A 678 36.72 52.25 7.57
CA LYS A 678 37.60 53.18 8.32
C LYS A 678 37.06 54.61 8.32
N THR A 679 36.52 55.06 7.19
CA THR A 679 35.90 56.39 7.05
C THR A 679 34.67 56.57 7.99
N ILE A 680 33.92 55.51 8.30
CA ILE A 680 32.77 55.58 9.22
C ILE A 680 33.22 55.73 10.67
N GLU A 681 34.25 54.98 11.08
CA GLU A 681 34.82 55.04 12.43
C GLU A 681 35.33 56.45 12.76
N GLU A 682 36.04 57.09 11.83
CA GLU A 682 36.48 58.48 11.96
C GLU A 682 35.31 59.47 12.14
N ILE A 683 34.22 59.28 11.38
CA ILE A 683 33.01 60.13 11.48
C ILE A 683 32.35 60.00 12.86
N ASP A 684 32.28 58.79 13.41
CA ASP A 684 31.66 58.54 14.72
C ASP A 684 32.46 59.13 15.89
N ILE A 685 33.80 59.02 15.86
CA ILE A 685 34.68 59.62 16.87
C ILE A 685 34.49 61.14 16.93
N VAL A 686 34.42 61.80 15.77
CA VAL A 686 34.19 63.26 15.67
C VAL A 686 32.77 63.61 16.16
N ALA A 687 31.76 62.83 15.78
CA ALA A 687 30.37 63.05 16.20
C ALA A 687 30.20 62.94 17.73
N LYS A 688 30.70 61.85 18.36
CA LYS A 688 30.60 61.63 19.81
C LYS A 688 31.24 62.79 20.61
N LYS A 689 32.42 63.25 20.20
CA LYS A 689 33.12 64.39 20.83
C LYS A 689 32.34 65.70 20.71
N SER A 690 31.72 65.96 19.56
CA SER A 690 30.89 67.15 19.34
C SER A 690 29.61 67.12 20.18
N PHE A 691 29.03 65.94 20.42
CA PHE A 691 27.77 65.79 21.17
C PHE A 691 27.99 66.12 22.64
N LEU A 692 28.94 65.45 23.30
CA LEU A 692 29.22 65.63 24.72
C LEU A 692 29.58 67.09 25.05
N SER A 693 30.43 67.73 24.23
CA SER A 693 30.77 69.15 24.42
C SER A 693 29.59 70.11 24.25
N SER A 694 28.56 69.72 23.50
CA SER A 694 27.34 70.51 23.31
C SER A 694 26.31 70.24 24.40
N PHE A 695 26.20 68.99 24.86
CA PHE A 695 25.32 68.57 25.94
C PHE A 695 25.63 69.30 27.26
N GLU A 696 26.90 69.34 27.67
CA GLU A 696 27.33 70.06 28.89
C GLU A 696 26.96 71.55 28.84
N LYS A 697 27.17 72.21 27.69
CA LYS A 697 26.77 73.61 27.51
C LYS A 697 25.26 73.82 27.62
N ILE A 698 24.45 72.88 27.14
CA ILE A 698 22.99 72.93 27.28
C ILE A 698 22.59 72.71 28.75
N LYS A 699 23.26 71.80 29.47
CA LYS A 699 23.05 71.52 30.90
C LYS A 699 23.32 72.76 31.78
N ASP A 700 24.39 73.51 31.52
CA ASP A 700 24.68 74.78 32.20
C ASP A 700 23.70 75.91 31.84
N ASN A 701 23.36 76.03 30.55
CA ASN A 701 22.34 76.97 30.09
C ASN A 701 20.97 76.66 30.73
N PHE A 702 20.62 75.39 30.92
CA PHE A 702 19.35 74.94 31.47
C PHE A 702 19.20 75.36 32.93
N LYS A 703 20.23 75.15 33.76
CA LYS A 703 20.28 75.65 35.14
C LYS A 703 20.08 77.16 35.21
N THR A 704 20.76 77.88 34.34
CA THR A 704 20.71 79.35 34.28
C THR A 704 19.32 79.87 33.89
N VAL A 705 18.70 79.28 32.86
CA VAL A 705 17.36 79.70 32.40
C VAL A 705 16.27 79.26 33.39
N PHE A 706 16.33 78.04 33.91
CA PHE A 706 15.34 77.50 34.84
C PHE A 706 15.25 78.35 36.11
N ARG A 707 16.38 78.69 36.75
CA ARG A 707 16.42 79.62 37.90
C ARG A 707 15.82 80.99 37.60
N SER A 708 15.92 81.47 36.35
CA SER A 708 15.33 82.75 35.93
C SER A 708 13.82 82.71 35.64
N LEU A 709 13.23 81.53 35.37
CA LEU A 709 11.78 81.32 35.24
C LEU A 709 11.10 80.92 36.56
N PHE A 710 11.85 80.32 37.48
CA PHE A 710 11.38 79.94 38.81
C PHE A 710 11.92 80.93 39.86
N THR A 711 12.50 80.46 40.96
CA THR A 711 13.23 81.24 41.95
C THR A 711 14.67 80.70 42.10
N GLU A 712 15.56 81.45 42.76
CA GLU A 712 16.97 81.03 42.90
C GLU A 712 17.15 79.73 43.72
N ASP A 713 16.16 79.36 44.53
CA ASP A 713 16.11 78.11 45.30
C ASP A 713 15.76 76.86 44.45
N ASP A 714 15.29 77.07 43.22
CA ASP A 714 14.89 76.01 42.30
C ASP A 714 16.09 75.50 41.49
N ASP A 715 16.19 74.18 41.30
CA ASP A 715 17.33 73.57 40.62
C ASP A 715 16.88 72.57 39.55
N CYS A 716 17.73 72.30 38.57
CA CYS A 716 17.47 71.31 37.54
C CYS A 716 18.77 70.66 37.04
N ASP A 717 18.67 69.48 36.45
CA ASP A 717 19.81 68.84 35.79
C ASP A 717 19.37 68.00 34.59
N LEU A 718 20.34 67.70 33.73
CA LEU A 718 20.20 66.78 32.60
C LEU A 718 21.16 65.61 32.78
N ILE A 719 20.66 64.40 32.57
CA ILE A 719 21.44 63.15 32.72
C ILE A 719 21.35 62.35 31.42
N ILE A 720 22.49 61.80 30.98
CA ILE A 720 22.60 60.80 29.91
C ILE A 720 22.63 59.43 30.60
N ASN A 721 21.79 58.49 30.16
CA ASN A 721 21.72 57.15 30.75
C ASN A 721 22.89 56.24 30.36
N ASP A 722 23.45 56.41 29.15
CA ASP A 722 24.66 55.72 28.68
C ASP A 722 25.69 56.74 28.12
N GLU A 723 26.75 56.98 28.90
CA GLU A 723 27.88 57.84 28.51
C GLU A 723 28.83 57.18 27.48
N GLU A 724 28.79 55.85 27.33
CA GLU A 724 29.55 55.15 26.29
C GLU A 724 28.91 55.32 24.92
N ASN A 725 27.56 55.36 24.82
CA ASN A 725 26.84 55.60 23.55
C ASN A 725 25.91 56.83 23.62
N PRO A 726 26.45 58.05 23.78
CA PRO A 726 25.64 59.25 24.01
C PRO A 726 24.83 59.69 22.77
N LEU A 727 25.11 59.13 21.59
CA LEU A 727 24.34 59.34 20.35
C LEU A 727 23.11 58.42 20.23
N GLU A 728 22.94 57.44 21.14
CA GLU A 728 21.80 56.52 21.17
C GLU A 728 21.11 56.50 22.55
N SER A 729 21.75 57.02 23.60
CA SER A 729 21.17 57.19 24.93
C SER A 729 19.99 58.15 24.95
N SER A 730 18.96 57.82 25.75
CA SER A 730 17.93 58.78 26.17
C SER A 730 18.49 59.84 27.13
N ILE A 731 17.81 60.99 27.19
CA ILE A 731 18.16 62.14 28.04
C ILE A 731 17.04 62.32 29.08
N GLU A 732 17.38 62.18 30.36
CA GLU A 732 16.44 62.44 31.45
C GLU A 732 16.53 63.90 31.91
N ILE A 733 15.36 64.50 32.13
CA ILE A 733 15.20 65.87 32.64
C ILE A 733 14.76 65.79 34.10
N MET A 734 15.63 66.22 35.00
CA MET A 734 15.34 66.35 36.43
C MET A 734 15.07 67.81 36.78
N ALA A 735 13.99 68.05 37.53
CA ALA A 735 13.68 69.35 38.09
C ALA A 735 13.40 69.22 39.59
N LYS A 736 13.84 70.21 40.36
CA LYS A 736 13.67 70.28 41.81
C LYS A 736 13.03 71.63 42.17
N PRO A 737 11.68 71.72 42.11
CA PRO A 737 10.98 72.91 42.55
C PRO A 737 11.09 73.13 44.06
N LYS A 738 10.94 74.38 44.51
CA LYS A 738 11.13 74.84 45.89
C LYS A 738 10.40 73.97 46.91
N GLY A 739 11.17 73.42 47.86
CA GLY A 739 10.67 72.55 48.93
C GLY A 739 10.36 71.11 48.54
N LYS A 740 10.53 70.71 47.27
CA LYS A 740 10.35 69.32 46.80
C LYS A 740 11.71 68.62 46.65
N LYS A 741 11.68 67.28 46.65
CA LYS A 741 12.82 66.45 46.20
C LYS A 741 13.00 66.62 44.68
N PRO A 742 14.15 66.25 44.09
CA PRO A 742 14.26 66.16 42.64
C PRO A 742 13.22 65.18 42.10
N LEU A 743 12.47 65.60 41.08
CA LEU A 743 11.42 64.83 40.44
C LEU A 743 11.74 64.70 38.94
N THR A 744 11.51 63.51 38.39
CA THR A 744 11.47 63.31 36.94
C THR A 744 10.31 64.11 36.36
N ILE A 745 10.47 64.65 35.16
CA ILE A 745 9.51 65.55 34.49
C ILE A 745 8.04 65.06 34.50
N ASN A 746 7.80 63.74 34.46
CA ASN A 746 6.46 63.14 34.53
C ASN A 746 5.72 63.38 35.86
N GLN A 747 6.43 63.63 36.96
CA GLN A 747 5.88 63.80 38.30
C GLN A 747 5.57 65.27 38.68
N LEU A 748 5.88 66.22 37.79
CA LEU A 748 5.59 67.64 37.95
C LEU A 748 4.11 67.97 37.64
N SER A 749 3.59 69.09 38.17
CA SER A 749 2.25 69.60 37.81
C SER A 749 2.21 70.15 36.37
N GLY A 750 1.02 70.35 35.80
CA GLY A 750 0.85 70.79 34.40
C GLY A 750 1.61 72.08 34.05
N GLY A 751 1.49 73.12 34.88
CA GLY A 751 2.22 74.39 34.68
C GLY A 751 3.73 74.26 34.90
N GLU A 752 4.16 73.52 35.94
CA GLU A 752 5.59 73.24 36.18
C GLU A 752 6.21 72.47 35.00
N LYS A 753 5.48 71.51 34.40
CA LYS A 753 5.91 70.79 33.19
C LYS A 753 6.16 71.73 32.03
N THR A 754 5.15 72.52 31.62
CA THR A 754 5.29 73.44 30.49
C THR A 754 6.45 74.42 30.70
N LEU A 755 6.60 74.99 31.90
CA LEU A 755 7.73 75.88 32.22
C LEU A 755 9.09 75.18 32.20
N THR A 756 9.19 73.94 32.69
CA THR A 756 10.42 73.14 32.65
C THR A 756 10.84 72.85 31.21
N ALA A 757 9.90 72.42 30.36
CA ALA A 757 10.16 72.18 28.94
C ALA A 757 10.47 73.48 28.16
N THR A 758 9.80 74.59 28.49
CA THR A 758 10.10 75.92 27.93
C THR A 758 11.49 76.40 28.34
N SER A 759 11.89 76.17 29.60
CA SER A 759 13.25 76.47 30.10
C SER A 759 14.31 75.70 29.32
N LEU A 760 14.06 74.41 29.04
CA LEU A 760 14.96 73.57 28.26
C LEU A 760 15.06 74.01 26.80
N LEU A 761 13.93 74.36 26.17
CA LEU A 761 13.91 74.94 24.83
C LEU A 761 14.75 76.21 24.72
N PHE A 762 14.62 77.13 25.68
CA PHE A 762 15.47 78.32 25.77
C PHE A 762 16.95 78.01 26.05
N ALA A 763 17.25 76.94 26.80
CA ALA A 763 18.63 76.51 27.06
C ALA A 763 19.33 75.90 25.83
N ILE A 764 18.59 75.12 25.06
CA ILE A 764 19.02 74.60 23.74
C ILE A 764 19.22 75.78 22.78
N TYR A 765 18.29 76.74 22.77
CA TYR A 765 18.39 77.96 21.98
C TYR A 765 19.64 78.80 22.31
N LEU A 766 20.04 78.89 23.58
CA LEU A 766 21.25 79.62 24.01
C LEU A 766 22.56 79.03 23.46
N LEU A 767 22.62 77.71 23.16
CA LEU A 767 23.82 77.12 22.56
C LEU A 767 24.08 77.68 21.15
N LYS A 768 23.02 77.93 20.38
CA LYS A 768 23.09 78.40 18.99
C LYS A 768 21.84 79.23 18.67
N PRO A 769 21.82 80.53 18.98
CA PRO A 769 20.62 81.36 18.83
C PRO A 769 20.23 81.51 17.35
N ALA A 770 19.04 81.03 17.00
CA ALA A 770 18.46 81.27 15.67
C ALA A 770 18.10 82.77 15.53
N PRO A 771 18.35 83.41 14.36
CA PRO A 771 18.22 84.86 14.19
C PRO A 771 16.79 85.40 14.36
N PHE A 772 15.78 84.53 14.22
CA PHE A 772 14.42 84.79 14.63
C PHE A 772 13.84 83.53 15.30
N CYS A 773 12.81 83.71 16.11
CA CYS A 773 12.06 82.65 16.77
C CYS A 773 10.56 82.92 16.69
N VAL A 774 9.77 81.89 16.40
CA VAL A 774 8.31 81.96 16.24
C VAL A 774 7.65 81.11 17.32
N PHE A 775 6.79 81.71 18.13
CA PHE A 775 6.00 81.03 19.16
C PHE A 775 4.52 81.00 18.75
N ASP A 776 3.91 79.82 18.75
CA ASP A 776 2.49 79.63 18.40
C ASP A 776 1.71 79.11 19.61
N GLU A 777 1.03 80.04 20.30
CA GLU A 777 0.17 79.82 21.47
C GLU A 777 0.86 79.08 22.65
N VAL A 778 2.19 79.22 22.77
CA VAL A 778 3.04 78.66 23.84
C VAL A 778 2.67 79.19 25.23
N ASP A 779 2.03 80.35 25.31
CA ASP A 779 1.54 80.97 26.55
C ASP A 779 0.14 80.51 26.98
N ALA A 780 -0.59 79.75 26.14
CA ALA A 780 -1.94 79.26 26.45
C ALA A 780 -2.07 78.37 27.71
N PRO A 781 -1.12 77.48 28.07
CA PRO A 781 -1.20 76.66 29.28
C PRO A 781 -0.61 77.32 30.54
N LEU A 782 -0.16 78.57 30.46
CA LEU A 782 0.47 79.29 31.56
C LEU A 782 -0.56 80.12 32.35
N ASP A 783 -0.30 80.32 33.65
CA ASP A 783 -1.07 81.23 34.49
C ASP A 783 -0.55 82.67 34.40
N ASP A 784 -1.36 83.63 34.87
CA ASP A 784 -1.06 85.06 34.83
C ASP A 784 0.32 85.42 35.41
N ALA A 785 0.74 84.74 36.49
CA ALA A 785 2.01 85.01 37.17
C ALA A 785 3.22 84.50 36.38
N ASN A 786 3.13 83.34 35.73
CA ASN A 786 4.22 82.80 34.93
C ASN A 786 4.27 83.38 33.51
N ILE A 787 3.16 83.89 32.98
CA ILE A 787 3.15 84.68 31.73
C ILE A 787 3.97 85.97 31.88
N ASP A 788 3.90 86.67 33.02
CA ASP A 788 4.74 87.84 33.26
C ASP A 788 6.24 87.50 33.26
N LYS A 789 6.62 86.31 33.74
CA LYS A 789 8.03 85.84 33.72
C LYS A 789 8.47 85.45 32.32
N PHE A 790 7.63 84.72 31.57
CA PHE A 790 7.86 84.38 30.17
C PHE A 790 8.11 85.64 29.33
N ASN A 791 7.27 86.66 29.51
CA ASN A 791 7.41 87.97 28.84
C ASN A 791 8.73 88.69 29.16
N LYS A 792 9.19 88.65 30.43
CA LYS A 792 10.51 89.19 30.81
C LYS A 792 11.67 88.50 30.06
N ILE A 793 11.59 87.19 29.88
CA ILE A 793 12.63 86.42 29.17
C ILE A 793 12.61 86.70 27.67
N VAL A 794 11.42 86.73 27.05
CA VAL A 794 11.25 87.16 25.65
C VAL A 794 11.88 88.54 25.42
N ASN A 795 11.62 89.51 26.31
CA ASN A 795 12.24 90.85 26.20
C ASN A 795 13.76 90.84 26.39
N LYS A 796 14.27 90.02 27.31
CA LYS A 796 15.73 89.90 27.51
C LYS A 796 16.42 89.43 26.22
N PHE A 797 15.82 88.46 25.52
CA PHE A 797 16.36 87.88 24.30
C PHE A 797 15.97 88.61 23.00
N SER A 798 14.99 89.51 23.02
CA SER A 798 14.58 90.28 21.82
C SER A 798 15.69 91.23 21.32
N ASN A 799 16.67 91.55 22.18
CA ASN A 799 17.90 92.26 21.84
C ASN A 799 18.83 91.45 20.91
N THR A 800 18.88 90.13 21.10
CA THR A 800 19.75 89.23 20.31
C THR A 800 19.08 88.73 19.04
N SER A 801 17.77 88.51 19.07
CA SER A 801 17.01 87.82 18.01
C SER A 801 15.57 88.30 17.92
N GLN A 802 14.95 88.21 16.74
CA GLN A 802 13.56 88.66 16.54
C GLN A 802 12.56 87.62 17.08
N PHE A 803 11.56 88.06 17.84
CA PHE A 803 10.48 87.19 18.32
C PHE A 803 9.17 87.47 17.57
N ILE A 804 8.48 86.41 17.15
CA ILE A 804 7.15 86.47 16.53
C ILE A 804 6.23 85.60 17.37
N ILE A 805 5.26 86.19 18.07
CA ILE A 805 4.43 85.48 19.05
C ILE A 805 2.97 85.55 18.63
N VAL A 806 2.39 84.40 18.28
CA VAL A 806 0.95 84.23 18.14
C VAL A 806 0.36 83.98 19.53
N THR A 807 -0.53 84.86 19.97
CA THR A 807 -1.15 84.78 21.30
C THR A 807 -2.59 85.30 21.31
N HIS A 808 -3.36 84.86 22.30
CA HIS A 808 -4.64 85.44 22.69
C HIS A 808 -4.62 86.06 24.11
N ASN A 809 -3.49 86.00 24.82
CA ASN A 809 -3.35 86.55 26.17
C ASN A 809 -2.98 88.04 26.15
N LYS A 810 -3.77 88.87 26.85
CA LYS A 810 -3.61 90.32 26.90
C LYS A 810 -2.27 90.78 27.50
N ARG A 811 -1.68 90.03 28.45
CA ARG A 811 -0.39 90.36 29.07
C ARG A 811 0.75 90.25 28.06
N THR A 812 0.77 89.15 27.30
CA THR A 812 1.72 88.92 26.20
C THR A 812 1.55 89.95 25.08
N MET A 813 0.31 90.35 24.76
CA MET A 813 0.04 91.42 23.79
C MET A 813 0.61 92.76 24.22
N ASN A 814 0.37 93.20 25.46
CA ASN A 814 0.88 94.48 25.98
C ASN A 814 2.41 94.57 25.92
N ASN A 815 3.09 93.42 25.98
CA ASN A 815 4.54 93.33 25.95
C ASN A 815 5.14 93.43 24.53
N ALA A 816 4.36 93.16 23.48
CA ALA A 816 4.82 93.29 22.10
C ALA A 816 5.15 94.74 21.72
N ASP A 817 6.03 94.92 20.73
CA ASP A 817 6.39 96.23 20.19
C ASP A 817 5.46 96.60 19.01
N ILE A 818 5.17 95.64 18.15
CA ILE A 818 4.24 95.78 17.02
C ILE A 818 3.26 94.63 17.07
N ILE A 819 1.98 94.93 16.86
CA ILE A 819 0.91 93.94 16.78
C ILE A 819 0.34 93.89 15.37
N TYR A 820 0.30 92.69 14.79
CA TYR A 820 -0.45 92.40 13.58
C TYR A 820 -1.78 91.74 13.97
N GLY A 821 -2.85 92.54 13.95
CA GLY A 821 -4.21 92.07 14.16
C GLY A 821 -4.74 91.39 12.90
N ILE A 822 -5.13 90.12 12.99
CA ILE A 822 -5.79 89.40 11.92
C ILE A 822 -7.30 89.46 12.13
N THR A 823 -7.97 89.87 11.07
CA THR A 823 -9.42 89.99 10.99
C THR A 823 -9.95 89.11 9.86
N MET A 824 -11.25 88.80 9.90
CA MET A 824 -11.90 87.96 8.89
C MET A 824 -13.14 88.70 8.37
N PRO A 825 -12.98 89.79 7.59
CA PRO A 825 -14.08 90.65 7.15
C PRO A 825 -15.04 89.92 6.19
N GLU A 826 -14.55 88.95 5.42
CA GLU A 826 -15.36 88.01 4.65
C GLU A 826 -15.19 86.60 5.23
N GLN A 827 -16.27 85.83 5.36
CA GLN A 827 -16.22 84.45 5.87
C GLN A 827 -15.30 83.58 5.00
N GLY A 828 -14.09 83.30 5.49
CA GLY A 828 -13.06 82.50 4.81
C GLY A 828 -11.80 83.28 4.41
N VAL A 829 -11.84 84.62 4.43
CA VAL A 829 -10.72 85.47 3.96
C VAL A 829 -10.11 86.25 5.12
N SER A 830 -8.85 85.97 5.44
CA SER A 830 -8.07 86.70 6.44
C SER A 830 -7.54 88.02 5.87
N LYS A 831 -7.59 89.09 6.68
CA LYS A 831 -6.96 90.39 6.39
C LYS A 831 -6.15 90.84 7.60
N VAL A 832 -4.92 91.30 7.34
CA VAL A 832 -3.99 91.78 8.37
C VAL A 832 -4.11 93.29 8.53
N VAL A 833 -4.07 93.75 9.78
CA VAL A 833 -4.08 95.16 10.19
C VAL A 833 -2.89 95.40 11.13
N PRO A 834 -1.88 96.20 10.76
CA PRO A 834 -0.80 96.57 11.66
C PRO A 834 -1.23 97.61 12.70
N VAL A 835 -0.73 97.46 13.92
CA VAL A 835 -0.80 98.43 15.02
C VAL A 835 0.58 98.52 15.66
N ASP A 836 1.18 99.72 15.67
CA ASP A 836 2.46 99.96 16.32
C ASP A 836 2.23 100.42 17.77
N LEU A 837 2.69 99.64 18.75
CA LEU A 837 2.52 99.97 20.16
C LEU A 837 3.69 100.80 20.73
N ARG A 838 4.79 100.97 19.99
CA ARG A 838 5.97 101.70 20.47
C ARG A 838 5.68 103.16 20.82
N ASN A 839 4.69 103.77 20.16
CA ASN A 839 4.25 105.15 20.41
C ASN A 839 3.16 105.27 21.50
N LEU A 840 2.74 104.15 22.12
CA LEU A 840 1.66 104.08 23.12
C LEU A 840 2.14 103.54 24.48
N LYS A 841 3.38 103.06 24.58
CA LYS A 841 4.04 102.73 25.86
C LYS A 841 4.43 104.06 26.55
N ILE A 842 3.72 104.40 27.63
CA ILE A 842 4.06 105.50 28.56
C ILE A 842 5.10 104.99 29.56
#